data_AF-D3BDQ4-F1
#
_entry.id   AF-D3BDQ4-F1
#
_cell.length_a   1.000
_cell.length_b   1.000
_cell.length_c   1.000
_cell.angle_alpha   90.00
_cell.angle_beta   90.00
_cell.angle_gamma   90.00
#
_symmetry.space_group_name_H-M   'P 1'
#
loop_
_entity.id
_entity.type
_entity.pdbx_description
1 polymer ?
#
loop_
_entity_poly.entity_id
_entity_poly.type
_entity_poly.pdbx_seq_one_letter_code
_entity_poly.pdbx_strand_id
1 'polypeptide(L)'
;MVQKASLFQQFYVLLYKQYLLLARNKALTFFRLTTPFWATLIYFIVFKSLSGKVDKPNFNPIESIVSDYQVGADYDLQYNFGNISDANKQIILNSIQTTMGWQSSRMMELSGDIDQLDYFDGQLTSQVNSNMSFASVFFDQVNDTNIYYNLAYNQNDGLVKSSLIIQYQWGMSDQLRYAKAIRYAIEKGIIDVFSQGQAKVTTYNQEAPNFLADNGLPPSTTILAMFYPTFIVFGITFPFILFVYLIVEEKERKIRSYLRAFGVIDTIYFSTWIIDGMLVALFNTIVIMIFGYAAKIQFISNCASSVIFVVLMTYQLSLVGIGVLLSSLLSRTRAAMIFAVIIYCVALAGSIVLSMMTDVLYGLWSDKAKYYNWLIAFQVISPLNFLKLMVDISTVTINANFNSFAGNQNIKGGEYEWSNFVNHINTTNGDRPVTTSYNTNSYIFIATLIYLFLAWVFDKVIPDDFGGRRVPWFFATKSFWWPDSVPEEIHEHDLHTHINSSDPDIQSESTNVNLDNFDNYSLVVRNLVKRYGSKKVVDNLSFSAEKGKIIAMLGHNGAGKTTTINMITGQTTITGGNIFVHGYNVNTQIDYVKTMLGLCPQFDVYWPDFTAREHLTIMTLVKEKRTNIKHDINEILQSVRLSSVADNIVSSYSGGMRRRLSVAIGIIGDPQVIVLDEPTTGIDPANRRYIWKLIKSIKKDKLILLTTHSMEEADALGDKIIIMDGGKLSGAGTSLHLKDRFGTGYKLHLVTTNIEEAQRLVQHHLPIAKLDRINSMNLVYTIPSMEQLSSFLKFLTVEKSIDKLITDWQIQNTTLEDVFLQMVRKPEDKK
;
A
#
# COMPACT_ATOMS: atom_id res chain seq x y z
N MET A 1 -37.75 13.27 9.86
CA MET A 1 -36.32 13.50 10.19
C MET A 1 -35.53 12.33 9.64
N VAL A 2 -34.62 12.58 8.68
CA VAL A 2 -33.73 11.53 8.19
C VAL A 2 -32.66 11.29 9.26
N GLN A 3 -32.48 10.03 9.67
CA GLN A 3 -31.55 9.69 10.74
C GLN A 3 -30.12 9.69 10.19
N LYS A 4 -29.25 10.54 10.76
CA LYS A 4 -27.80 10.55 10.47
C LYS A 4 -27.25 9.14 10.59
N ALA A 5 -26.38 8.74 9.66
CA ALA A 5 -25.73 7.43 9.73
C ALA A 5 -24.97 7.31 11.06
N SER A 6 -25.14 6.18 11.74
CA SER A 6 -24.34 5.89 12.94
C SER A 6 -22.87 5.66 12.59
N LEU A 7 -21.97 5.84 13.57
CA LEU A 7 -20.54 5.55 13.39
C LEU A 7 -20.32 4.10 12.92
N PHE A 8 -21.09 3.16 13.47
CA PHE A 8 -21.05 1.75 13.09
C PHE A 8 -21.50 1.54 11.63
N GLN A 9 -22.52 2.26 11.19
CA GLN A 9 -22.97 2.21 9.79
C GLN A 9 -21.89 2.77 8.85
N GLN A 10 -21.28 3.92 9.17
CA GLN A 10 -20.17 4.45 8.36
C GLN A 10 -19.01 3.47 8.25
N PHE A 11 -18.65 2.85 9.38
CA PHE A 11 -17.61 1.82 9.44
C PHE A 11 -17.93 0.62 8.55
N TYR A 12 -19.14 0.06 8.67
CA TYR A 12 -19.59 -1.07 7.85
C TYR A 12 -19.62 -0.75 6.36
N VAL A 13 -20.10 0.43 5.97
CA VAL A 13 -20.17 0.86 4.57
C VAL A 13 -18.78 1.03 3.97
N LEU A 14 -17.82 1.56 4.74
CA LEU A 14 -16.44 1.69 4.28
C LEU A 14 -15.71 0.35 4.17
N LEU A 15 -15.99 -0.61 5.07
CA LEU A 15 -15.54 -2.00 4.90
C LEU A 15 -16.15 -2.65 3.66
N TYR A 16 -17.45 -2.46 3.42
CA TYR A 16 -18.10 -2.94 2.21
C TYR A 16 -17.49 -2.34 0.94
N LYS A 17 -17.13 -1.05 0.98
CA LYS A 17 -16.37 -0.38 -0.09
C LYS A 17 -14.99 -1.01 -0.29
N GLN A 18 -14.27 -1.38 0.76
CA GLN A 18 -12.98 -2.09 0.63
C GLN A 18 -13.17 -3.48 0.00
N TYR A 19 -14.19 -4.22 0.43
CA TYR A 19 -14.55 -5.49 -0.16
C TYR A 19 -14.84 -5.38 -1.67
N LEU A 20 -15.63 -4.38 -2.08
CA LEU A 20 -15.90 -4.14 -3.52
C LEU A 20 -14.63 -3.83 -4.31
N LEU A 21 -13.73 -3.04 -3.74
CA LEU A 21 -12.44 -2.72 -4.35
C LEU A 21 -11.60 -3.99 -4.57
N LEU A 22 -11.54 -4.86 -3.56
CA LEU A 22 -10.85 -6.14 -3.66
C LEU A 22 -11.49 -7.10 -4.68
N ALA A 23 -12.83 -7.17 -4.70
CA ALA A 23 -13.57 -8.06 -5.59
C ALA A 23 -13.40 -7.70 -7.08
N ARG A 24 -13.28 -6.40 -7.39
CA ARG A 24 -13.14 -5.90 -8.77
C ARG A 24 -11.70 -5.91 -9.25
N ASN A 25 -10.74 -5.50 -8.41
CA ASN A 25 -9.33 -5.52 -8.77
C ASN A 25 -8.70 -6.90 -8.53
N LYS A 26 -9.14 -7.90 -9.31
CA LYS A 26 -8.75 -9.30 -9.14
C LYS A 26 -7.24 -9.51 -9.19
N ALA A 27 -6.53 -8.81 -10.07
CA ALA A 27 -5.09 -8.94 -10.21
C ALA A 27 -4.38 -8.46 -8.93
N LEU A 28 -4.71 -7.26 -8.45
CA LEU A 28 -4.11 -6.70 -7.25
C LEU A 28 -4.42 -7.55 -6.02
N THR A 29 -5.66 -7.97 -5.86
CA THR A 29 -6.10 -8.85 -4.76
C THR A 29 -5.39 -10.21 -4.82
N PHE A 30 -5.27 -10.79 -6.02
CA PHE A 30 -4.53 -12.03 -6.23
C PHE A 30 -3.08 -11.88 -5.80
N PHE A 31 -2.37 -10.85 -6.26
CA PHE A 31 -0.98 -10.63 -5.84
C PHE A 31 -0.87 -10.41 -4.34
N ARG A 32 -1.74 -9.57 -3.75
CA ARG A 32 -1.74 -9.25 -2.32
C ARG A 32 -1.92 -10.46 -1.40
N LEU A 33 -2.72 -11.44 -1.81
CA LEU A 33 -3.04 -12.64 -1.02
C LEU A 33 -2.12 -13.83 -1.33
N THR A 34 -1.57 -13.91 -2.54
CA THR A 34 -0.84 -15.12 -2.98
C THR A 34 0.68 -14.94 -2.98
N THR A 35 1.24 -13.73 -2.87
CA THR A 35 2.71 -13.56 -2.89
C THR A 35 3.43 -14.40 -1.84
N PRO A 36 2.98 -14.45 -0.57
CA PRO A 36 3.64 -15.27 0.43
C PRO A 36 3.58 -16.76 0.09
N PHE A 37 2.44 -17.23 -0.43
CA PHE A 37 2.31 -18.60 -0.92
C PHE A 37 3.32 -18.89 -2.04
N TRP A 38 3.39 -18.06 -3.07
CA TRP A 38 4.33 -18.25 -4.18
C TRP A 38 5.78 -18.24 -3.71
N ALA A 39 6.15 -17.35 -2.78
CA ALA A 39 7.49 -17.32 -2.20
C ALA A 39 7.83 -18.65 -1.49
N THR A 40 6.91 -19.17 -0.68
CA THR A 40 7.10 -20.47 -0.01
C THR A 40 7.12 -21.65 -0.98
N LEU A 41 6.31 -21.61 -2.04
CA LEU A 41 6.25 -22.64 -3.07
C LEU A 41 7.53 -22.66 -3.92
N ILE A 42 8.03 -21.50 -4.33
CA ILE A 42 9.30 -21.37 -5.06
C ILE A 42 10.43 -21.93 -4.20
N TYR A 43 10.50 -21.56 -2.92
CA TYR A 43 11.46 -22.15 -2.01
C TYR A 43 11.35 -23.67 -1.96
N PHE A 44 10.14 -24.22 -1.80
CA PHE A 44 9.94 -25.67 -1.75
C PHE A 44 10.38 -26.38 -3.04
N ILE A 45 10.09 -25.81 -4.21
CA ILE A 45 10.50 -26.37 -5.50
C ILE A 45 12.02 -26.34 -5.62
N VAL A 46 12.66 -25.22 -5.29
CA VAL A 46 14.12 -25.07 -5.31
C VAL A 46 14.76 -26.06 -4.33
N PHE A 47 14.25 -26.14 -3.10
CA PHE A 47 14.72 -27.07 -2.08
C PHE A 47 14.62 -28.52 -2.57
N LYS A 48 13.45 -28.94 -3.06
CA LYS A 48 13.20 -30.31 -3.53
C LYS A 48 13.99 -30.67 -4.79
N SER A 49 14.18 -29.71 -5.70
CA SER A 49 14.97 -29.90 -6.91
C SER A 49 16.45 -30.10 -6.60
N LEU A 50 16.94 -29.46 -5.54
CA LEU A 50 18.33 -29.54 -5.11
C LEU A 50 18.56 -30.70 -4.13
N SER A 51 17.52 -31.16 -3.41
CA SER A 51 17.58 -32.25 -2.43
C SER A 51 17.21 -33.63 -3.02
N GLY A 52 17.74 -34.01 -4.20
CA GLY A 52 17.34 -35.17 -5.00
C GLY A 52 16.87 -36.45 -4.25
N LYS A 53 15.87 -37.14 -4.84
CA LYS A 53 15.16 -38.32 -4.31
C LYS A 53 16.07 -39.44 -3.78
N VAL A 54 15.85 -39.84 -2.52
CA VAL A 54 16.27 -41.15 -1.99
C VAL A 54 15.02 -41.89 -1.52
N ASP A 55 14.50 -42.79 -2.35
CA ASP A 55 13.45 -43.73 -1.96
C ASP A 55 14.07 -44.87 -1.14
N LYS A 56 13.48 -45.18 0.03
CA LYS A 56 13.86 -46.32 0.88
C LYS A 56 13.20 -47.60 0.36
N PRO A 57 13.90 -48.74 0.42
CA PRO A 57 13.24 -49.98 0.80
C PRO A 57 13.94 -50.70 1.98
N ASN A 58 13.11 -51.38 2.75
CA ASN A 58 13.46 -52.27 3.85
C ASN A 58 14.39 -53.40 3.40
N PHE A 59 15.53 -53.54 4.07
CA PHE A 59 16.12 -54.84 4.40
C PHE A 59 16.99 -54.69 5.65
N ASN A 60 16.86 -55.60 6.60
CA ASN A 60 17.46 -55.53 7.93
C ASN A 60 18.66 -56.52 7.97
N PRO A 61 19.92 -56.08 7.74
CA PRO A 61 21.07 -56.86 8.20
C PRO A 61 21.06 -56.83 9.74
N ILE A 62 21.23 -58.00 10.37
CA ILE A 62 21.30 -58.11 11.83
C ILE A 62 22.63 -57.48 12.25
N GLU A 63 22.53 -56.33 12.93
CA GLU A 63 23.59 -55.46 13.45
C GLU A 63 24.48 -54.76 12.40
N SER A 64 24.18 -53.46 12.19
CA SER A 64 25.09 -52.50 11.58
C SER A 64 25.59 -51.55 12.68
N ILE A 65 26.89 -51.53 12.94
CA ILE A 65 27.52 -50.49 13.76
C ILE A 65 28.26 -49.55 12.81
N VAL A 66 27.87 -48.28 12.91
CA VAL A 66 28.36 -47.11 12.17
C VAL A 66 29.82 -46.82 12.58
N SER A 67 30.62 -46.28 11.65
CA SER A 67 32.00 -45.90 11.93
C SER A 67 32.22 -44.44 12.34
N ASP A 68 32.85 -44.25 13.51
CA ASP A 68 33.59 -43.06 13.94
C ASP A 68 35.07 -43.18 13.49
N TYR A 69 35.50 -42.25 12.63
CA TYR A 69 36.86 -42.24 12.05
C TYR A 69 37.88 -41.45 12.86
N GLN A 70 37.55 -40.94 14.06
CA GLN A 70 38.52 -40.23 14.91
C GLN A 70 39.28 -41.12 15.90
N VAL A 71 38.85 -42.37 16.14
CA VAL A 71 39.35 -43.17 17.28
C VAL A 71 40.25 -44.36 16.89
N GLY A 72 40.39 -44.68 15.60
CA GLY A 72 41.30 -45.75 15.16
C GLY A 72 40.94 -47.14 15.70
N ALA A 73 39.67 -47.53 15.58
CA ALA A 73 39.18 -48.87 15.95
C ALA A 73 38.54 -49.58 14.74
N ASP A 74 38.70 -50.91 14.71
CA ASP A 74 38.22 -51.80 13.65
C ASP A 74 36.69 -51.94 13.63
N TYR A 75 36.16 -52.15 12.41
CA TYR A 75 34.74 -52.47 12.19
C TYR A 75 34.61 -53.87 11.58
N ASP A 76 33.83 -54.73 12.24
CA ASP A 76 33.56 -56.09 11.80
C ASP A 76 32.39 -56.12 10.80
N LEU A 77 32.63 -56.70 9.61
CA LEU A 77 31.55 -57.23 8.77
C LEU A 77 31.69 -58.74 8.71
N GLN A 78 30.73 -59.45 9.29
CA GLN A 78 30.66 -60.91 9.22
C GLN A 78 29.63 -61.31 8.17
N TYR A 79 30.08 -62.06 7.18
CA TYR A 79 29.20 -62.66 6.19
C TYR A 79 29.01 -64.14 6.52
N ASN A 80 27.76 -64.58 6.64
CA ASN A 80 27.43 -65.98 6.89
C ASN A 80 27.23 -66.72 5.56
N PHE A 81 27.97 -67.80 5.37
CA PHE A 81 27.91 -68.65 4.19
C PHE A 81 27.69 -70.12 4.58
N GLY A 82 27.20 -70.90 3.62
CA GLY A 82 27.22 -72.38 3.72
C GLY A 82 28.63 -72.93 3.54
N ASN A 83 28.77 -74.24 3.30
CA ASN A 83 30.07 -74.92 3.13
C ASN A 83 30.98 -74.20 2.11
N ILE A 84 32.14 -73.77 2.59
CA ILE A 84 33.16 -73.07 1.82
C ILE A 84 34.11 -74.08 1.15
N SER A 85 34.22 -74.02 -0.18
CA SER A 85 35.34 -74.60 -0.95
C SER A 85 36.47 -73.58 -1.11
N ASP A 86 37.72 -74.04 -1.14
CA ASP A 86 38.94 -73.22 -1.18
C ASP A 86 38.80 -71.98 -2.09
N ALA A 87 38.92 -70.80 -1.47
CA ALA A 87 38.85 -69.53 -2.17
C ALA A 87 40.08 -69.39 -3.09
N ASN A 88 39.88 -69.53 -4.40
CA ASN A 88 40.96 -69.33 -5.35
C ASN A 88 41.42 -67.87 -5.34
N LYS A 89 42.58 -67.63 -4.71
CA LYS A 89 43.27 -66.32 -4.57
C LYS A 89 43.31 -65.51 -5.88
N GLN A 90 43.47 -66.19 -7.02
CA GLN A 90 43.50 -65.58 -8.35
C GLN A 90 42.13 -65.06 -8.82
N ILE A 91 41.02 -65.67 -8.40
CA ILE A 91 39.67 -65.23 -8.79
C ILE A 91 39.31 -63.92 -8.06
N ILE A 92 39.66 -63.80 -6.77
CA ILE A 92 39.46 -62.57 -6.00
C ILE A 92 40.26 -61.42 -6.62
N LEU A 93 41.54 -61.65 -6.95
CA LEU A 93 42.39 -60.65 -7.60
C LEU A 93 41.85 -60.23 -8.97
N ASN A 94 41.38 -61.17 -9.79
CA ASN A 94 40.77 -60.87 -11.09
C ASN A 94 39.45 -60.09 -10.95
N SER A 95 38.62 -60.40 -9.94
CA SER A 95 37.38 -59.65 -9.67
C SER A 95 37.67 -58.21 -9.20
N ILE A 96 38.71 -58.02 -8.38
CA ILE A 96 39.18 -56.68 -7.96
C ILE A 96 39.65 -55.87 -9.18
N GLN A 97 40.51 -56.46 -10.01
CA GLN A 97 41.02 -55.81 -11.23
C GLN A 97 39.89 -55.44 -12.19
N THR A 98 38.92 -56.35 -12.39
CA THR A 98 37.78 -56.13 -13.28
C THR A 98 36.85 -55.05 -12.74
N THR A 99 36.58 -55.05 -11.43
CA THR A 99 35.67 -54.08 -10.80
C THR A 99 36.29 -52.69 -10.72
N MET A 100 37.61 -52.59 -10.55
CA MET A 100 38.33 -51.32 -10.49
C MET A 100 38.86 -50.83 -11.86
N GLY A 101 38.80 -51.67 -12.90
CA GLY A 101 39.28 -51.34 -14.25
C GLY A 101 40.81 -51.20 -14.35
N TRP A 102 41.57 -51.92 -13.53
CA TRP A 102 43.03 -51.80 -13.45
C TRP A 102 43.76 -52.67 -14.48
N GLN A 103 44.91 -52.20 -15.00
CA GLN A 103 45.76 -52.98 -15.92
C GLN A 103 46.67 -53.94 -15.14
N SER A 104 46.88 -55.14 -15.69
CA SER A 104 47.59 -56.28 -15.07
C SER A 104 49.06 -56.04 -14.69
N SER A 105 49.68 -54.97 -15.19
CA SER A 105 51.09 -54.61 -14.93
C SER A 105 51.30 -53.87 -13.60
N ARG A 106 50.23 -53.51 -12.88
CA ARG A 106 50.28 -52.93 -11.52
C ARG A 106 49.91 -54.01 -10.51
N MET A 107 50.83 -54.95 -10.28
CA MET A 107 50.54 -56.13 -9.48
C MET A 107 50.52 -55.82 -7.97
N MET A 108 49.40 -56.23 -7.38
CA MET A 108 49.11 -56.39 -5.96
C MET A 108 49.88 -57.60 -5.42
N GLU A 109 50.46 -57.48 -4.22
CA GLU A 109 51.11 -58.60 -3.53
C GLU A 109 50.29 -58.97 -2.29
N LEU A 110 49.75 -60.20 -2.26
CA LEU A 110 49.22 -60.80 -1.04
C LEU A 110 50.37 -61.49 -0.31
N SER A 111 51.02 -60.79 0.63
CA SER A 111 51.88 -61.43 1.62
C SER A 111 51.01 -61.96 2.75
N GLY A 112 51.05 -63.27 3.00
CA GLY A 112 50.63 -63.82 4.28
C GLY A 112 51.83 -63.70 5.21
N ASP A 113 51.68 -62.92 6.28
CA ASP A 113 52.36 -63.04 7.57
C ASP A 113 52.36 -61.66 8.23
N ILE A 114 51.33 -61.39 9.03
CA ILE A 114 51.36 -60.35 10.06
C ILE A 114 50.79 -60.97 11.34
N ASP A 115 51.69 -61.25 12.28
CA ASP A 115 51.44 -61.73 13.65
C ASP A 115 50.82 -60.62 14.54
N GLN A 116 49.66 -60.08 14.19
CA GLN A 116 48.90 -59.19 15.07
C GLN A 116 47.48 -59.70 15.31
N LEU A 117 47.40 -60.97 15.70
CA LEU A 117 46.15 -61.71 15.74
C LEU A 117 45.81 -62.29 17.12
N ASP A 118 46.51 -61.83 18.17
CA ASP A 118 46.21 -62.15 19.56
C ASP A 118 44.95 -61.42 20.07
N TYR A 119 44.53 -60.32 19.42
CA TYR A 119 43.27 -59.64 19.74
C TYR A 119 42.04 -60.46 19.30
N PHE A 120 42.23 -61.44 18.40
CA PHE A 120 41.15 -62.19 17.75
C PHE A 120 40.65 -63.41 18.54
N ASP A 121 41.47 -64.02 19.39
CA ASP A 121 41.09 -65.23 20.17
C ASP A 121 40.06 -64.93 21.28
N GLY A 122 39.81 -63.65 21.59
CA GLY A 122 38.90 -63.25 22.67
C GLY A 122 37.44 -63.02 22.24
N GLN A 123 37.20 -62.40 21.07
CA GLN A 123 35.85 -61.95 20.69
C GLN A 123 35.06 -62.93 19.82
N LEU A 124 35.68 -63.56 18.82
CA LEU A 124 34.99 -64.48 17.91
C LEU A 124 34.73 -65.86 18.54
N THR A 125 35.62 -66.33 19.41
CA THR A 125 35.54 -67.65 20.08
C THR A 125 34.31 -67.80 20.98
N SER A 126 33.67 -66.70 21.35
CA SER A 126 32.43 -66.71 22.15
C SER A 126 31.15 -66.92 21.30
N GLN A 127 31.23 -66.79 19.98
CA GLN A 127 30.11 -67.01 19.05
C GLN A 127 30.28 -68.21 18.11
N VAL A 128 31.41 -68.93 18.17
CA VAL A 128 31.61 -70.18 17.41
C VAL A 128 30.88 -71.32 18.11
N ASN A 129 29.57 -71.39 17.92
CA ASN A 129 28.82 -72.62 18.07
C ASN A 129 28.11 -72.93 16.73
N SER A 130 28.43 -74.10 16.18
CA SER A 130 27.80 -74.81 15.05
C SER A 130 28.11 -74.34 13.62
N ASN A 131 28.74 -75.24 12.83
CA ASN A 131 28.61 -75.50 11.37
C ASN A 131 28.55 -74.33 10.36
N MET A 132 28.80 -73.08 10.77
CA MET A 132 28.67 -71.90 9.92
C MET A 132 30.03 -71.39 9.49
N SER A 133 30.22 -71.31 8.18
CA SER A 133 31.42 -70.74 7.58
C SER A 133 31.20 -69.24 7.41
N PHE A 134 32.13 -68.41 7.89
CA PHE A 134 32.02 -66.96 7.74
C PHE A 134 33.30 -66.38 7.13
N ALA A 135 33.17 -65.26 6.42
CA ALA A 135 34.31 -64.45 6.00
C ALA A 135 34.13 -63.02 6.49
N SER A 136 35.25 -62.36 6.78
CA SER A 136 35.31 -61.01 7.33
C SER A 136 36.48 -60.26 6.73
N VAL A 137 36.25 -58.99 6.38
CA VAL A 137 37.25 -58.09 5.78
C VAL A 137 37.44 -56.92 6.72
N PHE A 138 38.67 -56.71 7.15
CA PHE A 138 39.09 -55.66 8.06
C PHE A 138 40.04 -54.71 7.33
N PHE A 139 39.89 -53.43 7.61
CA PHE A 139 40.87 -52.44 7.22
C PHE A 139 41.93 -52.39 8.31
N ASP A 140 43.21 -52.49 7.95
CA ASP A 140 44.30 -52.52 8.93
C ASP A 140 44.91 -51.12 9.08
N GLN A 141 45.62 -50.66 8.04
CA GLN A 141 46.33 -49.39 8.07
C GLN A 141 46.50 -48.81 6.66
N VAL A 142 46.83 -47.52 6.57
CA VAL A 142 47.20 -46.82 5.34
C VAL A 142 48.55 -46.15 5.55
N ASN A 143 49.48 -46.40 4.63
CA ASN A 143 50.75 -45.69 4.51
C ASN A 143 50.75 -44.83 3.24
N ASP A 144 51.75 -43.96 3.11
CA ASP A 144 51.87 -43.00 1.98
C ASP A 144 51.81 -43.65 0.57
N THR A 145 52.07 -44.96 0.45
CA THR A 145 52.01 -45.69 -0.84
C THR A 145 51.12 -46.93 -0.84
N ASN A 146 50.65 -47.40 0.32
CA ASN A 146 50.06 -48.72 0.47
C ASN A 146 48.80 -48.68 1.33
N ILE A 147 47.79 -49.48 0.97
CA ILE A 147 46.60 -49.71 1.78
C ILE A 147 46.56 -51.18 2.19
N TYR A 148 46.39 -51.44 3.48
CA TYR A 148 46.43 -52.78 4.08
C TYR A 148 45.03 -53.22 4.49
N TYR A 149 44.63 -54.42 4.06
CA TYR A 149 43.39 -55.06 4.47
C TYR A 149 43.69 -56.46 5.02
N ASN A 150 43.04 -56.84 6.11
CA ASN A 150 43.11 -58.19 6.66
C ASN A 150 41.81 -58.95 6.31
N LEU A 151 41.93 -60.20 5.92
CA LEU A 151 40.82 -61.11 5.64
C LEU A 151 40.91 -62.28 6.60
N ALA A 152 39.85 -62.53 7.37
CA ALA A 152 39.72 -63.76 8.15
C ALA A 152 38.49 -64.53 7.70
N TYR A 153 38.64 -65.84 7.51
CA TYR A 153 37.52 -66.72 7.24
C TYR A 153 37.64 -68.04 8.00
N ASN A 154 36.51 -68.61 8.39
CA ASN A 154 36.44 -69.91 9.07
C ASN A 154 36.13 -71.00 8.04
N GLN A 155 36.97 -72.03 8.00
CA GLN A 155 36.82 -73.20 7.14
C GLN A 155 36.97 -74.47 7.98
N ASN A 156 35.91 -75.28 8.04
CA ASN A 156 35.89 -76.58 8.75
C ASN A 156 36.43 -76.51 10.20
N ASP A 157 35.92 -75.57 11.00
CA ASP A 157 36.31 -75.31 12.39
C ASP A 157 37.78 -74.85 12.59
N GLY A 158 38.47 -74.47 11.51
CA GLY A 158 39.79 -73.83 11.52
C GLY A 158 39.72 -72.39 11.02
N LEU A 159 40.25 -71.45 11.81
CA LEU A 159 40.27 -70.03 11.45
C LEU A 159 41.50 -69.73 10.58
N VAL A 160 41.28 -69.43 9.29
CA VAL A 160 42.33 -69.09 8.33
C VAL A 160 42.41 -67.57 8.19
N LYS A 161 43.62 -67.02 8.37
CA LYS A 161 43.88 -65.58 8.39
C LYS A 161 44.81 -65.23 7.23
N SER A 162 44.45 -64.23 6.44
CA SER A 162 45.24 -63.80 5.28
C SER A 162 45.21 -62.28 5.12
N SER A 163 46.37 -61.65 4.94
CA SER A 163 46.49 -60.22 4.68
C SER A 163 46.55 -59.92 3.18
N LEU A 164 45.83 -58.90 2.74
CA LEU A 164 45.81 -58.36 1.38
C LEU A 164 46.42 -56.95 1.39
N ILE A 165 47.53 -56.79 0.68
CA ILE A 165 48.20 -55.49 0.53
C ILE A 165 47.95 -54.97 -0.89
N ILE A 166 47.43 -53.74 -0.98
CA ILE A 166 47.27 -53.04 -2.26
C ILE A 166 48.26 -51.89 -2.34
N GLN A 167 49.27 -52.07 -3.18
CA GLN A 167 50.29 -51.06 -3.45
C GLN A 167 49.91 -50.26 -4.69
N TYR A 168 49.79 -48.94 -4.55
CA TYR A 168 49.52 -48.04 -5.68
C TYR A 168 50.03 -46.63 -5.35
N GLN A 169 50.70 -45.96 -6.30
CA GLN A 169 51.15 -44.58 -6.08
C GLN A 169 49.95 -43.62 -6.14
N TRP A 170 49.42 -43.28 -4.97
CA TRP A 170 48.33 -42.32 -4.80
C TRP A 170 48.88 -40.89 -4.59
N GLY A 171 48.16 -39.86 -5.04
CA GLY A 171 48.35 -38.51 -4.48
C GLY A 171 47.74 -38.45 -3.07
N MET A 172 48.36 -37.71 -2.14
CA MET A 172 47.96 -37.67 -0.71
C MET A 172 46.46 -37.38 -0.45
N SER A 173 45.75 -36.71 -1.36
CA SER A 173 44.33 -36.40 -1.22
C SER A 173 43.35 -37.49 -1.66
N ASP A 174 43.83 -38.52 -2.37
CA ASP A 174 42.95 -39.48 -3.05
C ASP A 174 42.92 -40.88 -2.39
N GLN A 175 43.83 -41.19 -1.48
CA GLN A 175 43.94 -42.51 -0.82
C GLN A 175 42.65 -42.94 -0.10
N LEU A 176 42.06 -42.03 0.68
CA LEU A 176 40.81 -42.29 1.41
C LEU A 176 39.59 -42.45 0.49
N ARG A 177 39.60 -41.81 -0.69
CA ARG A 177 38.52 -41.93 -1.68
C ARG A 177 38.50 -43.32 -2.32
N TYR A 178 39.67 -43.88 -2.60
CA TYR A 178 39.79 -45.20 -3.23
C TYR A 178 39.68 -46.37 -2.26
N ALA A 179 39.96 -46.17 -0.96
CA ALA A 179 39.85 -47.22 0.06
C ALA A 179 38.47 -47.92 0.05
N LYS A 180 37.38 -47.14 -0.03
CA LYS A 180 36.01 -47.70 -0.07
C LYS A 180 35.69 -48.48 -1.34
N ALA A 181 36.14 -47.97 -2.49
CA ALA A 181 35.95 -48.65 -3.78
C ALA A 181 36.72 -49.97 -3.83
N ILE A 182 37.93 -49.99 -3.27
CA ILE A 182 38.76 -51.17 -3.11
C ILE A 182 38.08 -52.21 -2.20
N ARG A 183 37.60 -51.79 -1.03
CA ARG A 183 36.87 -52.66 -0.10
C ARG A 183 35.66 -53.32 -0.78
N TYR A 184 34.86 -52.54 -1.50
CA TYR A 184 33.73 -53.06 -2.26
C TYR A 184 34.17 -54.11 -3.30
N ALA A 185 35.27 -53.86 -4.00
CA ALA A 185 35.80 -54.82 -4.97
C ALA A 185 36.26 -56.14 -4.32
N ILE A 186 36.80 -56.08 -3.09
CA ILE A 186 37.17 -57.25 -2.28
C ILE A 186 35.92 -58.02 -1.84
N GLU A 187 34.92 -57.33 -1.27
CA GLU A 187 33.66 -57.91 -0.83
C GLU A 187 32.90 -58.59 -1.98
N LYS A 188 32.86 -57.93 -3.15
CA LYS A 188 32.29 -58.49 -4.36
C LYS A 188 33.07 -59.70 -4.85
N GLY A 189 34.40 -59.67 -4.83
CA GLY A 189 35.23 -60.82 -5.20
C GLY A 189 35.01 -62.03 -4.29
N ILE A 190 34.85 -61.82 -2.99
CA ILE A 190 34.51 -62.85 -2.00
C ILE A 190 33.13 -63.45 -2.32
N ILE A 191 32.13 -62.61 -2.57
CA ILE A 191 30.78 -63.05 -2.94
C ILE A 191 30.80 -63.81 -4.28
N ASP A 192 31.54 -63.33 -5.28
CA ASP A 192 31.63 -63.98 -6.59
C ASP A 192 32.23 -65.40 -6.47
N VAL A 193 33.27 -65.55 -5.65
CA VAL A 193 33.90 -66.85 -5.36
C VAL A 193 32.95 -67.80 -4.63
N PHE A 194 32.23 -67.31 -3.62
CA PHE A 194 31.39 -68.17 -2.77
C PHE A 194 29.98 -68.41 -3.31
N SER A 195 29.42 -67.50 -4.11
CA SER A 195 28.09 -67.61 -4.72
C SER A 195 28.11 -68.12 -6.17
N GLN A 196 29.29 -68.47 -6.70
CA GLN A 196 29.50 -68.86 -8.10
C GLN A 196 28.92 -67.84 -9.11
N GLY A 197 28.92 -66.55 -8.74
CA GLY A 197 28.40 -65.46 -9.56
C GLY A 197 26.87 -65.36 -9.66
N GLN A 198 26.10 -66.09 -8.84
CA GLN A 198 24.63 -66.02 -8.85
C GLN A 198 24.05 -64.89 -7.97
N ALA A 199 24.82 -64.36 -7.02
CA ALA A 199 24.40 -63.22 -6.20
C ALA A 199 24.79 -61.89 -6.86
N LYS A 200 23.81 -61.05 -7.18
CA LYS A 200 24.05 -59.70 -7.71
C LYS A 200 24.13 -58.70 -6.57
N VAL A 201 25.33 -58.17 -6.30
CA VAL A 201 25.50 -57.03 -5.40
C VAL A 201 25.06 -55.76 -6.13
N THR A 202 23.98 -55.13 -5.67
CA THR A 202 23.62 -53.79 -6.14
C THR A 202 24.38 -52.76 -5.32
N THR A 203 25.28 -52.03 -5.96
CA THR A 203 25.84 -50.81 -5.38
C THR A 203 24.76 -49.76 -5.29
N TYR A 204 24.51 -49.28 -4.09
CA TYR A 204 24.06 -47.91 -3.95
C TYR A 204 25.26 -47.05 -4.37
N ASN A 205 25.11 -46.20 -5.39
CA ASN A 205 25.96 -45.02 -5.48
C ASN A 205 25.64 -44.16 -4.26
N GLN A 206 26.17 -44.54 -3.10
CA GLN A 206 26.33 -43.60 -2.02
C GLN A 206 27.46 -42.69 -2.47
N GLU A 207 27.17 -41.39 -2.54
CA GLU A 207 28.22 -40.38 -2.50
C GLU A 207 29.19 -40.75 -1.38
N ALA A 208 30.49 -40.46 -1.56
CA ALA A 208 31.51 -40.66 -0.53
C ALA A 208 30.94 -40.28 0.84
N PRO A 209 31.25 -41.00 1.95
CA PRO A 209 30.80 -40.53 3.25
C PRO A 209 31.23 -39.07 3.34
N ASN A 210 30.28 -38.16 3.47
CA ASN A 210 30.65 -36.90 4.05
C ASN A 210 31.26 -37.31 5.39
N PHE A 211 32.47 -36.87 5.69
CA PHE A 211 33.03 -36.88 7.05
C PHE A 211 32.21 -35.98 8.00
N LEU A 212 30.93 -35.78 7.69
CA LEU A 212 29.92 -34.94 8.28
C LEU A 212 28.58 -35.66 8.07
N ALA A 213 28.43 -36.86 8.64
CA ALA A 213 27.14 -37.53 8.66
C ALA A 213 27.03 -38.48 9.85
N ASP A 214 27.03 -37.92 11.06
CA ASP A 214 26.10 -38.43 12.06
C ASP A 214 24.84 -37.54 12.01
N ASN A 215 23.85 -37.99 11.23
CA ASN A 215 22.48 -37.45 11.13
C ASN A 215 22.31 -35.92 10.93
N GLY A 216 23.22 -35.29 10.18
CA GLY A 216 23.05 -33.93 9.66
C GLY A 216 22.56 -33.94 8.21
N LEU A 217 21.68 -33.01 7.85
CA LEU A 217 21.35 -32.67 6.46
C LEU A 217 22.65 -32.43 5.65
N PRO A 218 22.78 -32.92 4.40
CA PRO A 218 23.96 -32.62 3.59
C PRO A 218 24.25 -31.11 3.52
N PRO A 219 25.53 -30.67 3.43
CA PRO A 219 25.91 -29.25 3.53
C PRO A 219 25.12 -28.33 2.59
N SER A 220 24.81 -28.80 1.38
CA SER A 220 23.97 -28.10 0.41
C SER A 220 22.53 -27.86 0.91
N THR A 221 21.92 -28.87 1.55
CA THR A 221 20.56 -28.78 2.08
C THR A 221 20.46 -27.95 3.36
N THR A 222 21.52 -27.90 4.19
CA THR A 222 21.60 -27.02 5.36
C THR A 222 21.71 -25.56 4.94
N ILE A 223 22.56 -25.25 3.95
CA ILE A 223 22.67 -23.91 3.36
C ILE A 223 21.33 -23.49 2.75
N LEU A 224 20.65 -24.37 2.02
CA LEU A 224 19.32 -24.10 1.47
C LEU A 224 18.28 -23.84 2.56
N ALA A 225 18.30 -24.62 3.65
CA ALA A 225 17.41 -24.40 4.79
C ALA A 225 17.62 -23.03 5.47
N MET A 226 18.86 -22.54 5.53
CA MET A 226 19.21 -21.21 6.06
C MET A 226 18.65 -20.05 5.21
N PHE A 227 18.34 -20.27 3.94
CA PHE A 227 17.75 -19.24 3.07
C PHE A 227 16.23 -19.12 3.23
N TYR A 228 15.57 -20.06 3.89
CA TYR A 228 14.11 -20.02 4.05
C TYR A 228 13.57 -18.74 4.71
N PRO A 229 14.17 -18.22 5.82
CA PRO A 229 13.85 -16.90 6.36
C PRO A 229 13.80 -15.78 5.32
N THR A 230 14.76 -15.74 4.39
CA THR A 230 14.84 -14.72 3.33
C THR A 230 13.64 -14.82 2.37
N PHE A 231 13.24 -16.04 2.00
CA PHE A 231 12.07 -16.26 1.15
C PHE A 231 10.76 -15.87 1.87
N ILE A 232 10.63 -16.14 3.17
CA ILE A 232 9.50 -15.67 3.97
C ILE A 232 9.46 -14.13 3.99
N VAL A 233 10.59 -13.46 4.26
CA VAL A 233 10.67 -11.99 4.29
C VAL A 233 10.25 -11.40 2.94
N PHE A 234 10.74 -11.96 1.83
CA PHE A 234 10.34 -11.59 0.47
C PHE A 234 8.81 -11.69 0.29
N GLY A 235 8.24 -12.85 0.63
CA GLY A 235 6.82 -13.13 0.47
C GLY A 235 5.92 -12.21 1.31
N ILE A 236 6.28 -11.98 2.57
CA ILE A 236 5.47 -11.23 3.54
C ILE A 236 5.60 -9.71 3.34
N THR A 237 6.76 -9.22 2.92
CA THR A 237 6.99 -7.77 2.80
C THR A 237 6.44 -7.21 1.48
N PHE A 238 6.17 -8.06 0.47
CA PHE A 238 5.61 -7.59 -0.80
C PHE A 238 4.17 -7.05 -0.69
N PRO A 239 3.20 -7.72 -0.02
CA PRO A 239 1.86 -7.18 0.21
C PRO A 239 1.83 -5.79 0.86
N PHE A 240 2.85 -5.45 1.66
CA PHE A 240 2.98 -4.12 2.28
C PHE A 240 3.13 -3.00 1.24
N ILE A 241 3.86 -3.23 0.14
CA ILE A 241 4.01 -2.25 -0.94
C ILE A 241 2.65 -1.94 -1.56
N LEU A 242 1.85 -2.97 -1.85
CA LEU A 242 0.51 -2.83 -2.43
C LEU A 242 -0.45 -2.14 -1.46
N PHE A 243 -0.31 -2.40 -0.15
CA PHE A 243 -1.10 -1.74 0.89
C PHE A 243 -0.81 -0.23 0.93
N VAL A 244 0.46 0.18 0.91
CA VAL A 244 0.85 1.60 0.87
C VAL A 244 0.33 2.28 -0.40
N TYR A 245 0.46 1.60 -1.56
CA TYR A 245 -0.07 2.09 -2.83
C TYR A 245 -1.56 2.44 -2.74
N LEU A 246 -2.37 1.50 -2.22
CA LEU A 246 -3.83 1.66 -2.17
C LEU A 246 -4.28 2.85 -1.32
N ILE A 247 -3.70 3.03 -0.14
CA ILE A 247 -4.08 4.14 0.75
C ILE A 247 -3.68 5.47 0.14
N VAL A 248 -2.45 5.55 -0.39
CA VAL A 248 -1.92 6.80 -0.95
C VAL A 248 -2.61 7.14 -2.28
N GLU A 249 -3.04 6.15 -3.07
CA GLU A 249 -3.83 6.38 -4.28
C GLU A 249 -5.16 7.05 -3.96
N GLU A 250 -5.86 6.60 -2.90
CA GLU A 250 -7.11 7.25 -2.49
C GLU A 250 -6.91 8.70 -2.03
N LYS A 251 -5.80 8.95 -1.32
CA LYS A 251 -5.42 10.29 -0.88
C LYS A 251 -5.09 11.18 -2.08
N GLU A 252 -4.29 10.70 -3.03
CA GLU A 252 -3.91 11.44 -4.24
C GLU A 252 -5.13 11.75 -5.12
N ARG A 253 -6.13 10.85 -5.17
CA ARG A 253 -7.41 11.08 -5.85
C ARG A 253 -8.39 11.96 -5.07
N LYS A 254 -8.01 12.45 -3.89
CA LYS A 254 -8.83 13.30 -3.00
C LYS A 254 -10.13 12.65 -2.51
N ILE A 255 -10.26 11.33 -2.63
CA ILE A 255 -11.43 10.57 -2.19
C ILE A 255 -11.64 10.73 -0.69
N ARG A 256 -10.54 10.70 0.08
CA ARG A 256 -10.58 10.90 1.52
C ARG A 256 -11.16 12.26 1.92
N SER A 257 -10.67 13.34 1.32
CA SER A 257 -11.16 14.71 1.57
C SER A 257 -12.63 14.85 1.20
N TYR A 258 -13.06 14.12 0.16
CA TYR A 258 -14.44 14.07 -0.27
C TYR A 258 -15.34 13.35 0.74
N LEU A 259 -14.94 12.16 1.23
CA LEU A 259 -15.63 11.45 2.31
C LEU A 259 -15.75 12.30 3.59
N ARG A 260 -14.69 13.05 3.94
CA ARG A 260 -14.70 13.98 5.08
C ARG A 260 -15.74 15.10 4.91
N ALA A 261 -15.93 15.60 3.70
CA ALA A 261 -16.96 16.60 3.40
C ALA A 261 -18.39 16.05 3.57
N PHE A 262 -18.59 14.75 3.30
CA PHE A 262 -19.85 14.03 3.53
C PHE A 262 -20.07 13.61 4.99
N GLY A 263 -19.19 13.99 5.91
CA GLY A 263 -19.34 13.72 7.34
C GLY A 263 -18.78 12.38 7.80
N VAL A 264 -17.91 11.74 7.01
CA VAL A 264 -17.10 10.62 7.50
C VAL A 264 -16.07 11.12 8.49
N ILE A 265 -15.98 10.45 9.64
CA ILE A 265 -14.96 10.73 10.64
C ILE A 265 -13.62 10.10 10.21
N ASP A 266 -12.54 10.86 10.33
CA ASP A 266 -11.20 10.41 9.93
C ASP A 266 -10.74 9.13 10.65
N THR A 267 -11.11 8.95 11.93
CA THR A 267 -10.75 7.75 12.70
C THR A 267 -11.39 6.48 12.11
N ILE A 268 -12.63 6.58 11.63
CA ILE A 268 -13.32 5.47 10.96
C ILE A 268 -12.58 5.11 9.67
N TYR A 269 -12.20 6.11 8.88
CA TYR A 269 -11.44 5.91 7.64
C TYR A 269 -10.13 5.14 7.87
N PHE A 270 -9.36 5.45 8.91
CA PHE A 270 -8.13 4.69 9.20
C PHE A 270 -8.41 3.32 9.79
N SER A 271 -9.42 3.20 10.66
CA SER A 271 -9.76 1.92 11.28
C SER A 271 -10.14 0.85 10.25
N THR A 272 -10.80 1.23 9.16
CA THR A 272 -11.16 0.29 8.09
C THR A 272 -9.91 -0.18 7.36
N TRP A 273 -8.95 0.71 7.06
CA TRP A 273 -7.66 0.32 6.45
C TRP A 273 -6.81 -0.55 7.34
N ILE A 274 -6.78 -0.28 8.65
CA ILE A 274 -6.09 -1.12 9.62
C ILE A 274 -6.71 -2.53 9.61
N ILE A 275 -8.03 -2.65 9.66
CA ILE A 275 -8.73 -3.95 9.68
C ILE A 275 -8.54 -4.71 8.37
N ASP A 276 -8.60 -4.05 7.21
CA ASP A 276 -8.26 -4.66 5.93
C ASP A 276 -6.81 -5.19 5.91
N GLY A 277 -5.85 -4.41 6.43
CA GLY A 277 -4.47 -4.85 6.63
C GLY A 277 -4.36 -6.07 7.55
N MET A 278 -5.06 -6.07 8.69
CA MET A 278 -5.09 -7.17 9.66
C MET A 278 -5.67 -8.46 9.07
N LEU A 279 -6.75 -8.37 8.29
CA LEU A 279 -7.38 -9.53 7.65
C LEU A 279 -6.48 -10.17 6.60
N VAL A 280 -5.80 -9.35 5.78
CA VAL A 280 -4.81 -9.84 4.82
C VAL A 280 -3.60 -10.44 5.55
N ALA A 281 -3.16 -9.84 6.64
CA ALA A 281 -2.07 -10.37 7.46
C ALA A 281 -2.40 -11.75 8.05
N LEU A 282 -3.63 -11.89 8.56
CA LEU A 282 -4.16 -13.14 9.09
C LEU A 282 -4.22 -14.23 8.01
N PHE A 283 -4.79 -13.89 6.84
CA PHE A 283 -4.88 -14.82 5.71
C PHE A 283 -3.49 -15.30 5.27
N ASN A 284 -2.55 -14.38 5.06
CA ASN A 284 -1.19 -14.68 4.64
C ASN A 284 -0.47 -15.58 5.67
N THR A 285 -0.63 -15.29 6.96
CA THR A 285 -0.04 -16.11 8.04
C THR A 285 -0.56 -17.55 8.02
N ILE A 286 -1.89 -17.72 7.90
CA ILE A 286 -2.53 -19.05 7.83
C ILE A 286 -2.04 -19.82 6.59
N VAL A 287 -1.96 -19.16 5.43
CA VAL A 287 -1.51 -19.80 4.18
C VAL A 287 -0.06 -20.27 4.26
N ILE A 288 0.85 -19.43 4.81
CA ILE A 288 2.25 -19.80 5.02
C ILE A 288 2.37 -20.99 5.96
N MET A 289 1.60 -21.00 7.06
CA MET A 289 1.63 -22.10 8.01
C MET A 289 1.12 -23.41 7.39
N ILE A 290 -0.06 -23.39 6.75
CA ILE A 290 -0.64 -24.59 6.12
C ILE A 290 0.32 -25.17 5.09
N PHE A 291 0.85 -24.34 4.20
CA PHE A 291 1.78 -24.80 3.18
C PHE A 291 3.11 -25.26 3.78
N GLY A 292 3.63 -24.52 4.76
CA GLY A 292 4.85 -24.86 5.49
C GLY A 292 4.81 -26.23 6.17
N TYR A 293 3.71 -26.53 6.86
CA TYR A 293 3.49 -27.84 7.49
C TYR A 293 3.29 -28.95 6.44
N ALA A 294 2.52 -28.69 5.38
CA ALA A 294 2.31 -29.66 4.30
C ALA A 294 3.61 -30.00 3.57
N ALA A 295 4.47 -29.00 3.37
CA ALA A 295 5.78 -29.14 2.72
C ALA A 295 6.87 -29.70 3.65
N LYS A 296 6.57 -29.92 4.94
CA LYS A 296 7.53 -30.38 5.97
C LYS A 296 8.80 -29.51 6.03
N ILE A 297 8.64 -28.20 5.92
CA ILE A 297 9.76 -27.26 6.02
C ILE A 297 10.23 -27.22 7.47
N GLN A 298 11.48 -27.62 7.75
CA GLN A 298 12.02 -27.76 9.11
C GLN A 298 11.80 -26.54 10.02
N PHE A 299 11.97 -25.34 9.47
CA PHE A 299 11.72 -24.07 10.18
C PHE A 299 10.30 -23.96 10.75
N ILE A 300 9.29 -24.45 10.01
CA ILE A 300 7.87 -24.40 10.41
C ILE A 300 7.48 -25.66 11.17
N SER A 301 7.90 -26.84 10.70
CA SER A 301 7.50 -28.12 11.28
C SER A 301 8.06 -28.34 12.68
N ASN A 302 9.27 -27.85 12.95
CA ASN A 302 9.96 -28.03 14.24
C ASN A 302 9.71 -26.85 15.19
N CYS A 303 8.89 -25.88 14.80
CA CYS A 303 8.52 -24.73 15.63
C CYS A 303 7.08 -24.87 16.11
N ALA A 304 6.85 -24.57 17.39
CA ALA A 304 5.51 -24.55 17.96
C ALA A 304 4.58 -23.62 17.14
N SER A 305 3.44 -24.15 16.69
CA SER A 305 2.53 -23.45 15.76
C SER A 305 2.03 -22.10 16.29
N SER A 306 1.87 -21.98 17.62
CA SER A 306 1.44 -20.73 18.25
C SER A 306 2.54 -19.67 18.27
N VAL A 307 3.80 -20.06 18.43
CA VAL A 307 4.95 -19.13 18.39
C VAL A 307 5.11 -18.55 17.00
N ILE A 308 5.14 -19.41 15.97
CA ILE A 308 5.33 -18.94 14.59
C ILE A 308 4.16 -18.05 14.14
N PHE A 309 2.93 -18.38 14.55
CA PHE A 309 1.76 -17.53 14.32
C PHE A 309 1.95 -16.12 14.93
N VAL A 310 2.37 -16.03 16.19
CA VAL A 310 2.58 -14.74 16.87
C VAL A 310 3.68 -13.92 16.19
N VAL A 311 4.80 -14.55 15.83
CA VAL A 311 5.94 -13.86 15.19
C VAL A 311 5.56 -13.34 13.80
N LEU A 312 4.93 -14.17 12.96
CA LEU A 312 4.50 -13.79 11.61
C LEU A 312 3.39 -12.72 11.64
N MET A 313 2.44 -12.85 12.56
CA MET A 313 1.34 -11.89 12.69
C MET A 313 1.85 -10.54 13.21
N THR A 314 2.69 -10.52 14.24
CA THR A 314 3.22 -9.27 14.83
C THR A 314 4.04 -8.47 13.81
N TYR A 315 4.84 -9.15 12.98
CA TYR A 315 5.58 -8.49 11.91
C TYR A 315 4.67 -7.87 10.84
N GLN A 316 3.67 -8.62 10.36
CA GLN A 316 2.74 -8.10 9.36
C GLN A 316 1.90 -6.93 9.89
N LEU A 317 1.47 -6.98 11.16
CA LEU A 317 0.82 -5.85 11.82
C LEU A 317 1.74 -4.63 11.91
N SER A 318 3.03 -4.83 12.15
CA SER A 318 3.99 -3.74 12.13
C SER A 318 4.14 -3.11 10.74
N LEU A 319 4.12 -3.92 9.67
CA LEU A 319 4.14 -3.40 8.30
C LEU A 319 2.87 -2.58 7.99
N VAL A 320 1.71 -3.01 8.47
CA VAL A 320 0.47 -2.23 8.39
C VAL A 320 0.63 -0.89 9.12
N GLY A 321 1.20 -0.88 10.33
CA GLY A 321 1.49 0.34 11.08
C GLY A 321 2.42 1.31 10.32
N ILE A 322 3.52 0.80 9.77
CA ILE A 322 4.44 1.59 8.93
C ILE A 322 3.73 2.11 7.68
N GLY A 323 2.85 1.30 7.07
CA GLY A 323 2.11 1.69 5.86
C GLY A 323 1.15 2.84 6.11
N VAL A 324 0.40 2.77 7.21
CA VAL A 324 -0.48 3.87 7.65
C VAL A 324 0.33 5.12 7.98
N LEU A 325 1.49 4.98 8.63
CA LEU A 325 2.41 6.09 8.89
C LEU A 325 2.90 6.75 7.60
N LEU A 326 3.40 5.98 6.64
CA LEU A 326 3.83 6.51 5.33
C LEU A 326 2.69 7.23 4.60
N SER A 327 1.46 6.71 4.70
CA SER A 327 0.29 7.34 4.09
C SER A 327 -0.07 8.70 4.71
N SER A 328 0.25 8.91 5.99
CA SER A 328 0.06 10.21 6.66
C SER A 328 1.09 11.24 6.16
N LEU A 329 2.34 10.82 5.99
CA LEU A 329 3.47 11.67 5.60
C LEU A 329 3.49 12.03 4.11
N LEU A 330 3.02 11.12 3.25
CA LEU A 330 3.15 11.23 1.80
C LEU A 330 1.77 11.41 1.15
N SER A 331 1.69 12.31 0.17
CA SER A 331 0.46 12.59 -0.58
C SER A 331 0.51 12.15 -2.05
N ARG A 332 1.67 11.63 -2.50
CA ARG A 332 1.91 11.20 -3.88
C ARG A 332 2.24 9.70 -3.91
N THR A 333 1.54 8.95 -4.76
CA THR A 333 1.71 7.49 -4.92
C THR A 333 3.14 7.11 -5.28
N ARG A 334 3.75 7.81 -6.25
CA ARG A 334 5.12 7.52 -6.71
C ARG A 334 6.14 7.64 -5.58
N ALA A 335 6.06 8.68 -4.77
CA ALA A 335 6.97 8.88 -3.64
C ALA A 335 6.78 7.78 -2.59
N ALA A 336 5.53 7.49 -2.22
CA ALA A 336 5.21 6.44 -1.25
C ALA A 336 5.69 5.06 -1.68
N MET A 337 5.54 4.73 -2.96
CA MET A 337 6.05 3.48 -3.52
C MET A 337 7.57 3.39 -3.47
N ILE A 338 8.30 4.47 -3.78
CA ILE A 338 9.76 4.48 -3.66
C ILE A 338 10.21 4.20 -2.22
N PHE A 339 9.60 4.86 -1.23
CA PHE A 339 9.91 4.60 0.18
C PHE A 339 9.55 3.17 0.61
N ALA A 340 8.40 2.65 0.19
CA ALA A 340 7.99 1.28 0.48
C ALA A 340 8.96 0.25 -0.14
N VAL A 341 9.42 0.49 -1.38
CA VAL A 341 10.41 -0.35 -2.06
C VAL A 341 11.78 -0.25 -1.38
N ILE A 342 12.20 0.92 -0.90
CA ILE A 342 13.44 1.06 -0.13
C ILE A 342 13.36 0.22 1.16
N ILE A 343 12.27 0.33 1.92
CA ILE A 343 12.06 -0.48 3.14
C ILE A 343 12.09 -1.97 2.81
N TYR A 344 11.45 -2.37 1.71
CA TYR A 344 11.46 -3.73 1.21
C TYR A 344 12.88 -4.21 0.84
N CYS A 345 13.65 -3.40 0.11
CA CYS A 345 15.03 -3.72 -0.25
C CYS A 345 15.95 -3.80 0.97
N VAL A 346 15.76 -2.93 1.97
CA VAL A 346 16.50 -2.99 3.24
C VAL A 346 16.13 -4.25 4.02
N ALA A 347 14.86 -4.61 4.09
CA ALA A 347 14.41 -5.86 4.71
C ALA A 347 15.03 -7.09 4.02
N LEU A 348 15.01 -7.11 2.69
CA LEU A 348 15.52 -8.21 1.89
C LEU A 348 17.05 -8.32 1.93
N ALA A 349 17.78 -7.23 1.66
CA ALA A 349 19.24 -7.22 1.70
C ALA A 349 19.74 -7.48 3.13
N GLY A 350 19.09 -6.88 4.13
CA GLY A 350 19.33 -7.18 5.54
C GLY A 350 19.16 -8.68 5.80
N SER A 351 18.08 -9.29 5.33
CA SER A 351 17.83 -10.73 5.55
C SER A 351 18.88 -11.65 4.96
N ILE A 352 19.38 -11.34 3.77
CA ILE A 352 20.45 -12.10 3.13
C ILE A 352 21.76 -11.93 3.92
N VAL A 353 22.19 -10.69 4.13
CA VAL A 353 23.50 -10.39 4.74
C VAL A 353 23.57 -10.91 6.17
N LEU A 354 22.53 -10.70 6.97
CA LEU A 354 22.56 -11.07 8.38
C LEU A 354 22.24 -12.55 8.62
N SER A 355 21.55 -13.23 7.69
CA SER A 355 21.47 -14.71 7.71
C SER A 355 22.85 -15.34 7.45
N MET A 356 23.67 -14.71 6.59
CA MET A 356 25.05 -15.16 6.33
C MET A 356 26.05 -14.76 7.43
N MET A 357 25.73 -13.74 8.23
CA MET A 357 26.61 -13.19 9.27
C MET A 357 25.92 -13.16 10.64
N THR A 358 25.56 -14.34 11.16
CA THR A 358 24.81 -14.53 12.41
C THR A 358 25.47 -13.82 13.62
N ASP A 359 26.79 -13.82 13.69
CA ASP A 359 27.54 -13.17 14.79
C ASP A 359 27.42 -11.64 14.78
N VAL A 360 27.38 -11.05 13.57
CA VAL A 360 27.21 -9.59 13.41
C VAL A 360 25.81 -9.20 13.84
N LEU A 361 24.81 -10.01 13.46
CA LEU A 361 23.44 -9.83 13.91
C LEU A 361 23.39 -9.90 15.45
N TYR A 362 23.85 -10.96 16.10
CA TYR A 362 23.82 -11.03 17.56
C TYR A 362 24.64 -9.93 18.27
N GLY A 363 25.69 -9.41 17.64
CA GLY A 363 26.40 -8.23 18.10
C GLY A 363 25.55 -6.96 18.18
N LEU A 364 24.63 -6.75 17.24
CA LEU A 364 23.71 -5.59 17.20
C LEU A 364 22.63 -5.63 18.29
N TRP A 365 22.28 -6.82 18.80
CA TRP A 365 21.23 -7.05 19.83
C TRP A 365 21.80 -7.56 21.16
N SER A 366 23.09 -7.36 21.44
CA SER A 366 23.74 -7.74 22.71
C SER A 366 23.64 -6.64 23.78
N ASP A 367 23.41 -7.03 25.04
CA ASP A 367 23.20 -6.12 26.17
C ASP A 367 24.44 -5.26 26.54
N LYS A 368 25.64 -5.60 26.04
CA LYS A 368 26.88 -4.83 26.28
C LYS A 368 27.07 -3.63 25.33
N ALA A 369 26.07 -3.24 24.54
CA ALA A 369 26.11 -2.05 23.68
C ALA A 369 26.04 -0.69 24.44
N LYS A 370 26.67 -0.59 25.62
CA LYS A 370 26.81 0.66 26.40
C LYS A 370 27.60 1.78 25.67
N TYR A 371 28.21 1.50 24.52
CA TYR A 371 29.07 2.44 23.79
C TYR A 371 28.39 3.15 22.62
N TYR A 372 27.22 2.72 22.17
CA TYR A 372 26.56 3.27 20.98
C TYR A 372 25.05 3.40 21.16
N ASN A 373 24.62 4.44 21.87
CA ASN A 373 23.19 4.77 22.06
C ASN A 373 22.41 4.90 20.73
N TRP A 374 23.09 5.17 19.61
CA TRP A 374 22.48 5.25 18.29
C TRP A 374 22.02 3.88 17.73
N LEU A 375 22.57 2.75 18.22
CA LEU A 375 22.15 1.41 17.77
C LEU A 375 20.71 1.07 18.19
N ILE A 376 20.15 1.77 19.19
CA ILE A 376 18.72 1.70 19.54
C ILE A 376 17.84 2.04 18.31
N ALA A 377 18.33 2.87 17.38
CA ALA A 377 17.60 3.18 16.15
C ALA A 377 17.33 1.95 15.27
N PHE A 378 18.22 0.95 15.28
CA PHE A 378 18.00 -0.32 14.56
C PHE A 378 16.93 -1.19 15.24
N GLN A 379 16.75 -1.07 16.56
CA GLN A 379 15.69 -1.74 17.31
C GLN A 379 14.31 -1.12 17.08
N VAL A 380 14.23 0.06 16.47
CA VAL A 380 12.96 0.66 16.05
C VAL A 380 12.51 0.10 14.70
N ILE A 381 13.46 -0.27 13.83
CA ILE A 381 13.17 -0.75 12.46
C ILE A 381 12.66 -2.20 12.51
N SER A 382 11.34 -2.36 12.42
CA SER A 382 10.68 -3.67 12.54
C SER A 382 11.19 -4.76 11.59
N PRO A 383 11.55 -4.49 10.31
CA PRO A 383 12.17 -5.49 9.44
C PRO A 383 13.46 -6.11 10.00
N LEU A 384 14.28 -5.34 10.71
CA LEU A 384 15.54 -5.84 11.29
C LEU A 384 15.28 -6.68 12.54
N ASN A 385 14.33 -6.28 13.38
CA ASN A 385 13.92 -7.09 14.53
C ASN A 385 13.28 -8.42 14.11
N PHE A 386 12.45 -8.41 13.07
CA PHE A 386 11.84 -9.64 12.54
C PHE A 386 12.90 -10.60 12.02
N LEU A 387 13.93 -10.07 11.36
CA LEU A 387 15.04 -10.87 10.90
C LEU A 387 15.80 -11.55 12.03
N LYS A 388 16.06 -10.84 13.14
CA LYS A 388 16.63 -11.44 14.34
C LYS A 388 15.75 -12.57 14.88
N LEU A 389 14.42 -12.42 14.92
CA LEU A 389 13.50 -13.49 15.31
C LEU A 389 13.55 -14.70 14.37
N MET A 390 13.68 -14.48 13.06
CA MET A 390 13.81 -15.58 12.11
C MET A 390 15.13 -16.33 12.31
N VAL A 391 16.21 -15.61 12.59
CA VAL A 391 17.52 -16.22 12.86
C VAL A 391 17.50 -16.99 14.17
N ASP A 392 16.93 -16.44 15.25
CA ASP A 392 16.73 -17.15 16.52
C ASP A 392 16.03 -18.52 16.30
N ILE A 393 14.90 -18.52 15.59
CA ILE A 393 14.15 -19.75 15.28
C ILE A 393 14.98 -20.68 14.39
N SER A 394 15.67 -20.15 13.38
CA SER A 394 16.50 -20.93 12.45
C SER A 394 17.69 -21.58 13.17
N THR A 395 18.33 -20.89 14.11
CA THR A 395 19.49 -21.43 14.84
C THR A 395 19.12 -22.61 15.73
N VAL A 396 17.91 -22.68 16.28
CA VAL A 396 17.48 -23.84 17.08
C VAL A 396 16.90 -24.96 16.21
N THR A 397 16.06 -24.62 15.23
CA THR A 397 15.34 -25.61 14.40
C THR A 397 16.22 -26.30 13.36
N ILE A 398 17.12 -25.55 12.73
CA ILE A 398 18.03 -26.04 11.68
C ILE A 398 19.44 -26.28 12.24
N ASN A 399 19.78 -25.67 13.39
CA ASN A 399 21.10 -25.73 14.00
C ASN A 399 22.22 -25.27 13.04
N ALA A 400 22.05 -24.02 12.62
CA ALA A 400 22.80 -23.37 11.57
C ALA A 400 23.69 -22.26 12.14
N ASN A 401 24.82 -22.59 12.76
CA ASN A 401 25.83 -21.59 13.11
C ASN A 401 26.87 -21.50 11.98
N PHE A 402 27.00 -20.34 11.33
CA PHE A 402 27.94 -20.15 10.20
C PHE A 402 29.42 -20.43 10.57
N ASN A 403 29.74 -20.41 11.86
CA ASN A 403 31.09 -20.70 12.38
C ASN A 403 31.50 -22.17 12.29
N SER A 404 30.58 -23.10 12.01
CA SER A 404 30.88 -24.53 11.85
C SER A 404 31.17 -24.94 10.40
N PHE A 405 31.63 -24.01 9.55
CA PHE A 405 32.35 -24.37 8.33
C PHE A 405 33.70 -25.05 8.63
N ALA A 406 34.21 -24.89 9.86
CA ALA A 406 35.40 -25.56 10.37
C ALA A 406 35.05 -26.47 11.56
N GLY A 407 34.60 -27.70 11.29
CA GLY A 407 35.01 -28.85 12.11
C GLY A 407 34.17 -29.30 13.31
N ASN A 408 33.00 -28.74 13.63
CA ASN A 408 32.12 -29.33 14.66
C ASN A 408 30.67 -29.43 14.14
N GLN A 409 30.29 -30.62 13.64
CA GLN A 409 28.97 -30.87 13.03
C GLN A 409 28.10 -31.91 13.78
N ASN A 410 28.35 -32.15 15.06
CA ASN A 410 27.51 -33.04 15.87
C ASN A 410 26.50 -32.25 16.70
N ILE A 411 25.48 -31.66 16.07
CA ILE A 411 24.36 -31.08 16.82
C ILE A 411 23.05 -31.32 16.03
N LYS A 412 22.14 -32.10 16.63
CA LYS A 412 20.77 -32.32 16.14
C LYS A 412 19.98 -31.00 16.24
N GLY A 413 19.26 -30.63 15.18
CA GLY A 413 18.25 -29.57 15.24
C GLY A 413 17.19 -29.91 16.29
N GLY A 414 16.82 -28.94 17.12
CA GLY A 414 15.83 -29.09 18.19
C GLY A 414 14.45 -28.59 17.80
N GLU A 415 13.49 -28.78 18.70
CA GLU A 415 12.17 -28.15 18.60
C GLU A 415 12.23 -26.74 19.22
N TYR A 416 11.65 -25.76 18.54
CA TYR A 416 11.54 -24.40 19.05
C TYR A 416 10.20 -24.23 19.78
N GLU A 417 10.26 -24.22 21.12
CA GLU A 417 9.10 -24.08 21.98
C GLU A 417 9.00 -22.67 22.61
N TRP A 418 7.91 -22.43 23.36
CA TRP A 418 7.73 -21.20 24.14
C TRP A 418 8.83 -20.98 25.17
N SER A 419 9.46 -22.04 25.66
CA SER A 419 10.61 -21.96 26.56
C SER A 419 11.80 -21.29 25.88
N ASN A 420 12.09 -21.61 24.62
CA ASN A 420 13.13 -20.96 23.81
C ASN A 420 12.75 -19.53 23.43
N PHE A 421 11.46 -19.24 23.27
CA PHE A 421 10.99 -17.89 22.95
C PHE A 421 11.20 -16.90 24.11
N VAL A 422 10.96 -17.34 25.35
CA VAL A 422 11.06 -16.49 26.54
C VAL A 422 12.48 -16.45 27.10
N ASN A 423 13.18 -17.59 27.11
CA ASN A 423 14.53 -17.70 27.68
C ASN A 423 15.61 -17.32 26.66
N HIS A 424 16.86 -17.18 27.12
CA HIS A 424 18.00 -16.95 26.24
C HIS A 424 18.34 -18.22 25.44
N ILE A 425 18.69 -18.04 24.17
CA ILE A 425 19.19 -19.11 23.30
C ILE A 425 20.70 -19.25 23.54
N ASN A 426 21.16 -20.47 23.83
CA ASN A 426 22.58 -20.74 24.01
C ASN A 426 23.29 -20.73 22.63
N THR A 427 24.08 -19.70 22.36
CA THR A 427 24.91 -19.60 21.15
C THR A 427 26.30 -20.18 21.40
N THR A 428 26.89 -20.84 20.39
CA THR A 428 28.13 -21.62 20.56
C THR A 428 29.39 -20.79 20.81
N ASN A 429 29.34 -19.46 20.62
CA ASN A 429 30.50 -18.58 20.73
C ASN A 429 30.27 -17.44 21.75
N GLY A 430 30.62 -17.70 23.01
CA GLY A 430 31.11 -16.72 23.99
C GLY A 430 30.14 -15.66 24.56
N ASP A 431 29.85 -15.76 25.86
CA ASP A 431 29.72 -14.71 26.90
C ASP A 431 28.94 -13.40 26.63
N ARG A 432 28.17 -13.30 25.55
CA ARG A 432 27.34 -12.13 25.25
C ARG A 432 25.86 -12.49 25.44
N PRO A 433 25.20 -12.01 26.51
CA PRO A 433 23.76 -12.10 26.58
C PRO A 433 23.17 -11.31 25.41
N VAL A 434 22.47 -12.02 24.53
CA VAL A 434 21.68 -11.48 23.43
C VAL A 434 20.26 -11.32 23.94
N THR A 435 19.58 -10.24 23.54
CA THR A 435 18.16 -10.06 23.87
C THR A 435 17.33 -11.29 23.49
N THR A 436 16.39 -11.69 24.35
CA THR A 436 15.52 -12.84 24.10
C THR A 436 14.58 -12.58 22.92
N SER A 437 14.08 -13.64 22.29
CA SER A 437 13.12 -13.51 21.18
C SER A 437 11.82 -12.84 21.63
N TYR A 438 11.36 -13.11 22.86
CA TYR A 438 10.24 -12.41 23.49
C TYR A 438 10.45 -10.89 23.54
N ASN A 439 11.62 -10.42 23.99
CA ASN A 439 11.91 -8.99 24.08
C ASN A 439 11.93 -8.35 22.68
N THR A 440 12.56 -9.00 21.70
CA THR A 440 12.58 -8.51 20.32
C THR A 440 11.17 -8.41 19.72
N ASN A 441 10.32 -9.43 19.90
CA ASN A 441 8.93 -9.38 19.43
C ASN A 441 8.12 -8.28 20.13
N SER A 442 8.36 -8.08 21.43
CA SER A 442 7.75 -7.00 22.20
C SER A 442 8.15 -5.61 21.66
N TYR A 443 9.40 -5.44 21.22
CA TYR A 443 9.83 -4.20 20.55
C TYR A 443 9.08 -3.95 19.24
N ILE A 444 8.83 -4.99 18.42
CA ILE A 444 8.02 -4.85 17.20
C ILE A 444 6.59 -4.43 17.54
N PHE A 445 5.99 -5.03 18.57
CA PHE A 445 4.64 -4.68 19.01
C PHE A 445 4.56 -3.22 19.50
N ILE A 446 5.49 -2.80 20.36
CA ILE A 446 5.56 -1.41 20.85
C ILE A 446 5.82 -0.44 19.70
N ALA A 447 6.73 -0.77 18.77
CA ALA A 447 6.99 0.04 17.58
C ALA A 447 5.71 0.19 16.73
N THR A 448 4.90 -0.86 16.60
CA THR A 448 3.61 -0.81 15.89
C THR A 448 2.66 0.21 16.52
N LEU A 449 2.54 0.22 17.84
CA LEU A 449 1.72 1.22 18.56
C LEU A 449 2.26 2.64 18.36
N ILE A 450 3.58 2.81 18.38
CA ILE A 450 4.24 4.09 18.10
C ILE A 450 3.95 4.55 16.67
N TYR A 451 4.03 3.66 15.67
CA TYR A 451 3.73 4.00 14.28
C TYR A 451 2.28 4.43 14.10
N LEU A 452 1.34 3.73 14.72
CA LEU A 452 -0.09 4.10 14.66
C LEU A 452 -0.35 5.44 15.35
N PHE A 453 0.28 5.69 16.50
CA PHE A 453 0.18 6.96 17.20
C PHE A 453 0.77 8.11 16.39
N LEU A 454 1.99 7.94 15.86
CA LEU A 454 2.64 8.93 15.00
C LEU A 454 1.83 9.18 13.73
N ALA A 455 1.26 8.14 13.12
CA ALA A 455 0.41 8.29 11.95
C ALA A 455 -0.82 9.14 12.27
N TRP A 456 -1.46 8.90 13.41
CA TRP A 456 -2.60 9.68 13.87
C TRP A 456 -2.24 11.15 14.17
N VAL A 457 -1.08 11.40 14.79
CA VAL A 457 -0.59 12.76 15.04
C VAL A 457 -0.27 13.48 13.74
N PHE A 458 0.56 12.87 12.89
CA PHE A 458 0.96 13.48 11.62
C PHE A 458 -0.21 13.73 10.69
N ASP A 459 -1.20 12.87 10.68
CA ASP A 459 -2.42 13.08 9.90
C ASP A 459 -3.16 14.38 10.26
N LYS A 460 -3.14 14.78 11.53
CA LYS A 460 -3.80 16.00 12.00
C LYS A 460 -2.94 17.25 11.89
N VAL A 461 -1.63 17.08 11.83
CA VAL A 461 -0.64 18.16 11.84
C VAL A 461 -0.21 18.53 10.41
N ILE A 462 -0.02 17.52 9.55
CA ILE A 462 0.42 17.72 8.17
C ILE A 462 -0.78 18.19 7.34
N PRO A 463 -0.66 19.33 6.65
CA PRO A 463 -1.75 19.86 5.86
C PRO A 463 -2.04 18.96 4.65
N ASP A 464 -3.30 18.51 4.52
CA ASP A 464 -3.84 18.05 3.25
C ASP A 464 -3.95 19.24 2.25
N ASP A 465 -4.25 18.95 0.98
CA ASP A 465 -4.48 19.95 -0.09
C ASP A 465 -5.47 21.08 0.28
N PHE A 466 -6.29 20.87 1.31
CA PHE A 466 -7.32 21.81 1.80
C PHE A 466 -6.89 22.59 3.07
N GLY A 467 -5.65 22.46 3.53
CA GLY A 467 -5.02 23.45 4.41
C GLY A 467 -5.51 23.51 5.86
N GLY A 468 -5.96 22.39 6.44
CA GLY A 468 -6.18 22.28 7.88
C GLY A 468 -4.86 22.06 8.62
N ARG A 469 -4.48 22.98 9.52
CA ARG A 469 -3.35 22.83 10.45
C ARG A 469 -3.92 22.64 11.86
N ARG A 470 -3.58 21.56 12.55
CA ARG A 470 -3.60 21.53 14.01
C ARG A 470 -2.18 21.73 14.54
N VAL A 471 -2.04 22.37 15.69
CA VAL A 471 -0.74 22.49 16.36
C VAL A 471 -0.20 21.10 16.72
N PRO A 472 1.11 20.84 16.66
CA PRO A 472 1.67 19.51 16.92
C PRO A 472 1.27 18.91 18.28
N TRP A 473 1.09 19.75 19.30
CA TRP A 473 0.65 19.39 20.65
C TRP A 473 -0.88 19.53 20.85
N PHE A 474 -1.68 19.43 19.79
CA PHE A 474 -3.15 19.53 19.90
C PHE A 474 -3.73 18.50 20.89
N PHE A 475 -3.12 17.33 20.99
CA PHE A 475 -3.55 16.28 21.92
C PHE A 475 -3.21 16.61 23.39
N ALA A 476 -2.48 17.68 23.68
CA ALA A 476 -2.23 18.13 25.06
C ALA A 476 -3.20 19.23 25.50
N THR A 477 -4.09 19.71 24.62
CA THR A 477 -5.04 20.77 24.97
C THR A 477 -6.34 20.18 25.53
N LYS A 478 -6.87 20.81 26.59
CA LYS A 478 -8.15 20.43 27.21
C LYS A 478 -9.30 20.46 26.19
N SER A 479 -9.31 21.46 25.32
CA SER A 479 -10.27 21.65 24.22
C SER A 479 -10.33 20.48 23.23
N PHE A 480 -9.25 19.68 23.09
CA PHE A 480 -9.28 18.53 22.20
C PHE A 480 -9.98 17.31 22.82
N TRP A 481 -9.68 16.99 24.08
CA TRP A 481 -10.25 15.82 24.77
C TRP A 481 -11.64 16.09 25.35
N TRP A 482 -11.86 17.33 25.77
CA TRP A 482 -13.14 17.85 26.24
C TRP A 482 -13.47 19.09 25.43
N PRO A 483 -13.92 18.93 24.17
CA PRO A 483 -14.49 20.04 23.44
C PRO A 483 -15.67 20.57 24.25
N ASP A 484 -15.68 21.87 24.51
CA ASP A 484 -16.78 22.49 25.26
C ASP A 484 -18.10 22.13 24.59
N SER A 485 -18.98 21.46 25.33
CA SER A 485 -20.27 20.97 24.83
C SER A 485 -21.26 22.11 24.54
N VAL A 486 -20.94 23.31 25.01
CA VAL A 486 -21.68 24.53 24.77
C VAL A 486 -20.98 25.27 23.64
N PRO A 487 -21.64 25.49 22.49
CA PRO A 487 -21.13 26.42 21.48
C PRO A 487 -20.77 27.73 22.18
N GLU A 488 -19.57 28.25 21.95
CA GLU A 488 -19.16 29.56 22.46
C GLU A 488 -20.29 30.56 22.19
N GLU A 489 -20.80 31.22 23.24
CA GLU A 489 -21.90 32.18 23.10
C GLU A 489 -21.48 33.22 22.07
N ILE A 490 -22.31 33.43 21.04
CA ILE A 490 -22.04 34.40 19.99
C ILE A 490 -21.96 35.77 20.66
N HIS A 491 -20.75 36.30 20.80
CA HIS A 491 -20.54 37.62 21.38
C HIS A 491 -21.17 38.70 20.49
N GLU A 492 -21.71 39.76 21.09
CA GLU A 492 -22.35 40.89 20.39
C GLU A 492 -21.43 41.55 19.35
N HIS A 493 -20.12 41.50 19.57
CA HIS A 493 -19.11 41.96 18.60
C HIS A 493 -19.04 41.07 17.32
N ASP A 494 -19.40 39.79 17.39
CA ASP A 494 -19.51 38.88 16.25
C ASP A 494 -20.85 38.98 15.50
N LEU A 495 -21.81 39.70 16.08
CA LEU A 495 -23.12 40.00 15.50
C LEU A 495 -23.04 41.20 14.53
N HIS A 496 -22.03 42.05 14.65
CA HIS A 496 -21.89 43.26 13.85
C HIS A 496 -20.69 43.24 12.89
N THR A 497 -20.99 43.30 11.60
CA THR A 497 -20.03 43.61 10.54
C THR A 497 -19.90 45.12 10.40
N HIS A 498 -18.69 45.65 10.56
CA HIS A 498 -18.35 47.04 10.23
C HIS A 498 -17.64 47.07 8.87
N ILE A 499 -18.39 46.94 7.79
CA ILE A 499 -17.84 47.15 6.45
C ILE A 499 -17.97 48.63 6.11
N ASN A 500 -16.87 49.38 6.28
CA ASN A 500 -16.75 50.74 5.77
C ASN A 500 -16.53 50.70 4.24
N SER A 501 -17.58 50.39 3.48
CA SER A 501 -17.61 50.53 2.03
C SER A 501 -18.42 51.76 1.65
N SER A 502 -18.00 52.50 0.62
CA SER A 502 -18.81 53.57 0.02
C SER A 502 -19.93 53.05 -0.88
N ASP A 503 -19.98 51.74 -1.13
CA ASP A 503 -20.96 51.11 -2.01
C ASP A 503 -22.24 50.70 -1.23
N PRO A 504 -23.43 51.23 -1.58
CA PRO A 504 -24.70 50.93 -0.92
C PRO A 504 -25.11 49.45 -1.00
N ASP A 505 -24.76 48.71 -2.08
CA ASP A 505 -25.09 47.28 -2.17
C ASP A 505 -24.26 46.49 -1.15
N ILE A 506 -22.98 46.85 -0.96
CA ILE A 506 -22.10 46.22 0.04
C ILE A 506 -22.56 46.57 1.46
N GLN A 507 -23.00 47.82 1.70
CA GLN A 507 -23.56 48.23 2.98
C GLN A 507 -24.89 47.50 3.27
N SER A 508 -25.73 47.30 2.26
CA SER A 508 -26.98 46.55 2.40
C SER A 508 -26.70 45.09 2.77
N GLU A 509 -25.69 44.46 2.17
CA GLU A 509 -25.25 43.12 2.56
C GLU A 509 -24.71 43.08 3.99
N SER A 510 -23.89 44.05 4.39
CA SER A 510 -23.39 44.18 5.76
C SER A 510 -24.55 44.29 6.75
N THR A 511 -25.59 45.06 6.42
CA THR A 511 -26.80 45.20 7.24
C THR A 511 -27.60 43.91 7.32
N ASN A 512 -27.84 43.24 6.17
CA ASN A 512 -28.55 41.96 6.11
C ASN A 512 -27.87 40.85 6.91
N VAL A 513 -26.53 40.88 6.92
CA VAL A 513 -25.71 39.95 7.67
C VAL A 513 -25.78 40.22 9.19
N ASN A 514 -26.07 41.45 9.60
CA ASN A 514 -26.17 41.87 11.01
C ASN A 514 -27.58 41.66 11.60
N LEU A 515 -28.59 41.31 10.79
CA LEU A 515 -29.93 41.02 11.29
C LEU A 515 -29.95 39.69 12.07
N ASP A 516 -30.58 39.67 13.24
CA ASP A 516 -30.77 38.47 14.08
C ASP A 516 -31.72 37.42 13.47
N ASN A 517 -32.31 37.72 12.30
CA ASN A 517 -33.35 36.91 11.68
C ASN A 517 -32.78 35.77 10.83
N PHE A 518 -32.15 34.79 11.49
CA PHE A 518 -31.64 33.55 10.86
C PHE A 518 -32.74 32.71 10.18
N ASP A 519 -34.01 32.98 10.45
CA ASP A 519 -35.13 32.20 9.89
C ASP A 519 -35.30 32.39 8.38
N ASN A 520 -34.92 33.55 7.83
CA ASN A 520 -35.04 33.81 6.39
C ASN A 520 -33.78 33.42 5.60
N TYR A 521 -32.63 33.25 6.27
CA TYR A 521 -31.34 32.99 5.64
C TYR A 521 -30.84 31.56 5.89
N SER A 522 -30.51 30.85 4.82
CA SER A 522 -29.89 29.52 4.89
C SER A 522 -28.38 29.58 5.15
N LEU A 523 -27.71 30.63 4.69
CA LEU A 523 -26.27 30.83 4.89
C LEU A 523 -25.98 32.31 5.19
N VAL A 524 -25.19 32.55 6.23
CA VAL A 524 -24.72 33.89 6.62
C VAL A 524 -23.21 33.82 6.80
N VAL A 525 -22.49 34.66 6.06
CA VAL A 525 -21.04 34.78 6.13
C VAL A 525 -20.68 36.14 6.71
N ARG A 526 -19.90 36.16 7.79
CA ARG A 526 -19.54 37.36 8.56
C ARG A 526 -18.02 37.53 8.64
N ASN A 527 -17.52 38.65 8.11
CA ASN A 527 -16.13 39.12 8.20
C ASN A 527 -15.12 38.00 7.89
N LEU A 528 -15.42 37.18 6.89
CA LEU A 528 -14.67 35.95 6.66
C LEU A 528 -13.26 36.27 6.17
N VAL A 529 -12.27 35.67 6.82
CA VAL A 529 -10.84 35.84 6.50
C VAL A 529 -10.18 34.48 6.38
N LYS A 530 -9.41 34.32 5.30
CA LYS A 530 -8.48 33.20 5.13
C LYS A 530 -7.09 33.69 4.80
N ARG A 531 -6.11 33.26 5.59
CA ARG A 531 -4.69 33.48 5.33
C ARG A 531 -3.97 32.16 5.09
N TYR A 532 -3.08 32.18 4.09
CA TYR A 532 -2.09 31.12 3.87
C TYR A 532 -0.70 31.75 4.00
N GLY A 533 -0.04 31.52 5.13
CA GLY A 533 1.18 32.26 5.47
C GLY A 533 0.88 33.76 5.59
N SER A 534 1.62 34.58 4.83
CA SER A 534 1.43 36.03 4.78
C SER A 534 0.32 36.48 3.83
N LYS A 535 -0.09 35.64 2.86
CA LYS A 535 -1.08 36.00 1.84
C LYS A 535 -2.51 35.85 2.36
N LYS A 536 -3.26 36.94 2.38
CA LYS A 536 -4.72 36.93 2.54
C LYS A 536 -5.36 36.52 1.21
N VAL A 537 -6.12 35.42 1.20
CA VAL A 537 -6.85 34.93 0.02
C VAL A 537 -8.32 35.34 0.07
N VAL A 538 -8.89 35.44 1.27
CA VAL A 538 -10.21 36.02 1.52
C VAL A 538 -10.02 37.06 2.62
N ASP A 539 -10.54 38.27 2.42
CA ASP A 539 -10.32 39.43 3.31
C ASP A 539 -11.64 40.14 3.62
N ASN A 540 -12.18 39.88 4.81
CA ASN A 540 -13.39 40.52 5.32
C ASN A 540 -14.62 40.35 4.42
N LEU A 541 -14.82 39.14 3.91
CA LEU A 541 -15.97 38.81 3.06
C LEU A 541 -17.23 38.63 3.93
N SER A 542 -18.29 39.38 3.66
CA SER A 542 -19.59 39.21 4.30
C SER A 542 -20.71 39.21 3.25
N PHE A 543 -21.62 38.25 3.35
CA PHE A 543 -22.83 38.20 2.53
C PHE A 543 -23.86 37.27 3.16
N SER A 544 -25.14 37.46 2.82
CA SER A 544 -26.24 36.60 3.26
C SER A 544 -26.91 35.89 2.09
N ALA A 545 -27.51 34.74 2.39
CA ALA A 545 -28.12 33.86 1.41
C ALA A 545 -29.49 33.35 1.87
N GLU A 546 -30.53 33.76 1.17
CA GLU A 546 -31.91 33.43 1.50
C GLU A 546 -32.27 31.99 1.11
N LYS A 547 -33.25 31.43 1.83
CA LYS A 547 -33.85 30.13 1.49
C LYS A 547 -34.47 30.16 0.10
N GLY A 548 -34.34 29.06 -0.66
CA GLY A 548 -34.99 28.90 -1.97
C GLY A 548 -34.39 29.73 -3.11
N LYS A 549 -33.22 30.34 -2.92
CA LYS A 549 -32.51 31.12 -3.96
C LYS A 549 -31.25 30.40 -4.46
N ILE A 550 -30.88 30.67 -5.72
CA ILE A 550 -29.57 30.34 -6.27
C ILE A 550 -28.67 31.56 -6.16
N ILE A 551 -27.52 31.38 -5.51
CA ILE A 551 -26.48 32.41 -5.40
C ILE A 551 -25.31 32.06 -6.30
N ALA A 552 -25.04 32.90 -7.28
CA ALA A 552 -23.91 32.75 -8.19
C ALA A 552 -22.74 33.64 -7.73
N MET A 553 -21.68 33.03 -7.24
CA MET A 553 -20.43 33.68 -6.88
C MET A 553 -19.51 33.73 -8.11
N LEU A 554 -19.39 34.93 -8.68
CA LEU A 554 -18.61 35.25 -9.87
C LEU A 554 -17.28 35.92 -9.47
N GLY A 555 -16.22 35.70 -10.24
CA GLY A 555 -14.90 36.29 -9.98
C GLY A 555 -13.86 35.72 -10.94
N HIS A 556 -12.70 36.34 -11.05
CA HIS A 556 -11.60 35.78 -11.83
C HIS A 556 -10.96 34.57 -11.11
N ASN A 557 -10.05 33.87 -11.78
CA ASN A 557 -9.26 32.81 -11.16
C ASN A 557 -8.31 33.42 -10.11
N GLY A 558 -8.39 32.93 -8.87
CA GLY A 558 -7.62 33.49 -7.75
C GLY A 558 -8.36 34.54 -6.91
N ALA A 559 -9.62 34.88 -7.24
CA ALA A 559 -10.44 35.81 -6.46
C ALA A 559 -10.86 35.28 -5.07
N GLY A 560 -10.58 34.01 -4.74
CA GLY A 560 -10.90 33.40 -3.44
C GLY A 560 -12.16 32.52 -3.41
N LYS A 561 -12.91 32.40 -4.53
CA LYS A 561 -14.17 31.63 -4.66
C LYS A 561 -14.14 30.22 -4.05
N THR A 562 -13.28 29.35 -4.57
CA THR A 562 -13.11 27.97 -4.09
C THR A 562 -12.65 27.93 -2.63
N THR A 563 -11.83 28.89 -2.20
CA THR A 563 -11.39 28.97 -0.79
C THR A 563 -12.55 29.31 0.14
N THR A 564 -13.47 30.19 -0.29
CA THR A 564 -14.72 30.48 0.43
C THR A 564 -15.62 29.24 0.54
N ILE A 565 -15.83 28.51 -0.57
CA ILE A 565 -16.58 27.24 -0.55
C ILE A 565 -15.96 26.22 0.40
N ASN A 566 -14.63 26.07 0.37
CA ASN A 566 -13.94 25.10 1.22
C ASN A 566 -14.06 25.46 2.71
N MET A 567 -14.16 26.75 3.05
CA MET A 567 -14.46 27.19 4.42
C MET A 567 -15.92 26.89 4.80
N ILE A 568 -16.89 27.19 3.93
CA ILE A 568 -18.33 26.92 4.16
C ILE A 568 -18.57 25.42 4.39
N THR A 569 -17.90 24.57 3.61
CA THR A 569 -18.03 23.11 3.68
C THR A 569 -17.16 22.46 4.76
N GLY A 570 -16.36 23.25 5.48
CA GLY A 570 -15.45 22.77 6.53
C GLY A 570 -14.30 21.88 6.01
N GLN A 571 -13.95 21.98 4.73
CA GLN A 571 -12.74 21.35 4.17
C GLN A 571 -11.47 22.12 4.57
N THR A 572 -11.60 23.43 4.77
CA THR A 572 -10.52 24.34 5.17
C THR A 572 -10.92 25.10 6.43
N THR A 573 -9.97 25.30 7.35
CA THR A 573 -10.22 26.09 8.58
C THR A 573 -10.37 27.58 8.29
N ILE A 574 -11.22 28.24 9.07
CA ILE A 574 -11.40 29.69 9.02
C ILE A 574 -10.26 30.37 9.81
N THR A 575 -9.69 31.47 9.29
CA THR A 575 -8.65 32.24 10.00
C THR A 575 -9.24 33.37 10.85
N GLY A 576 -10.38 33.91 10.43
CA GLY A 576 -11.15 34.90 11.19
C GLY A 576 -12.55 35.06 10.58
N GLY A 577 -13.48 35.58 11.39
CA GLY A 577 -14.90 35.67 11.03
C GLY A 577 -15.66 34.37 11.29
N ASN A 578 -16.95 34.40 10.96
CA ASN A 578 -17.91 33.33 11.27
C ASN A 578 -18.77 32.99 10.06
N ILE A 579 -19.18 31.71 9.97
CA ILE A 579 -20.12 31.23 8.96
C ILE A 579 -21.24 30.48 9.68
N PHE A 580 -22.48 30.82 9.37
CA PHE A 580 -23.67 30.18 9.92
C PHE A 580 -24.46 29.52 8.79
N VAL A 581 -24.83 28.26 8.96
CA VAL A 581 -25.70 27.52 8.04
C VAL A 581 -26.95 27.12 8.81
N HIS A 582 -28.12 27.66 8.45
CA HIS A 582 -29.37 27.48 9.19
C HIS A 582 -29.23 27.76 10.70
N GLY A 583 -28.46 28.79 11.06
CA GLY A 583 -28.18 29.17 12.45
C GLY A 583 -27.04 28.39 13.13
N TYR A 584 -26.54 27.30 12.53
CA TYR A 584 -25.44 26.52 13.09
C TYR A 584 -24.09 27.07 12.64
N ASN A 585 -23.18 27.30 13.58
CA ASN A 585 -21.85 27.83 13.28
C ASN A 585 -20.94 26.73 12.71
N VAL A 586 -20.33 26.98 11.55
CA VAL A 586 -19.42 26.07 10.85
C VAL A 586 -18.18 25.73 11.67
N ASN A 587 -17.66 26.65 12.49
CA ASN A 587 -16.46 26.40 13.30
C ASN A 587 -16.73 25.43 14.47
N THR A 588 -17.89 25.55 15.12
CA THR A 588 -18.21 24.79 16.35
C THR A 588 -19.09 23.56 16.07
N GLN A 589 -19.96 23.62 15.06
CA GLN A 589 -21.01 22.61 14.80
C GLN A 589 -20.93 21.98 13.40
N ILE A 590 -19.72 21.85 12.85
CA ILE A 590 -19.49 21.36 11.48
C ILE A 590 -20.16 20.00 11.18
N ASP A 591 -20.17 19.09 12.15
CA ASP A 591 -20.69 17.73 11.96
C ASP A 591 -22.22 17.71 11.80
N TYR A 592 -22.92 18.73 12.31
CA TYR A 592 -24.33 18.94 12.07
C TYR A 592 -24.52 19.63 10.72
N VAL A 593 -23.77 20.70 10.46
CA VAL A 593 -23.79 21.44 9.18
C VAL A 593 -23.58 20.52 7.96
N LYS A 594 -22.64 19.57 8.03
CA LYS A 594 -22.37 18.58 6.97
C LYS A 594 -23.56 17.69 6.63
N THR A 595 -24.47 17.43 7.57
CA THR A 595 -25.68 16.62 7.28
C THR A 595 -26.67 17.36 6.39
N MET A 596 -26.71 18.68 6.49
CA MET A 596 -27.59 19.55 5.71
C MET A 596 -26.95 20.00 4.40
N LEU A 597 -25.64 19.81 4.24
CA LEU A 597 -24.87 20.21 3.06
C LEU A 597 -24.80 19.10 1.99
N GLY A 598 -24.79 19.56 0.74
CA GLY A 598 -24.39 18.80 -0.44
C GLY A 598 -23.22 19.49 -1.13
N LEU A 599 -22.25 18.72 -1.64
CA LEU A 599 -21.05 19.26 -2.28
C LEU A 599 -20.77 18.61 -3.63
N CYS A 600 -20.68 19.44 -4.67
CA CYS A 600 -20.04 19.11 -5.94
C CYS A 600 -18.72 19.91 -6.05
N PRO A 601 -17.55 19.28 -5.86
CA PRO A 601 -16.25 19.96 -5.92
C PRO A 601 -15.85 20.32 -7.36
N GLN A 602 -14.82 21.15 -7.54
CA GLN A 602 -14.31 21.53 -8.87
C GLN A 602 -13.80 20.34 -9.68
N PHE A 603 -13.09 19.41 -9.03
CA PHE A 603 -12.56 18.20 -9.65
C PHE A 603 -13.50 17.03 -9.45
N ASP A 604 -13.65 16.17 -10.46
CA ASP A 604 -14.47 14.96 -10.33
C ASP A 604 -13.76 13.94 -9.45
N VAL A 605 -14.32 13.69 -8.25
CA VAL A 605 -13.81 12.69 -7.31
C VAL A 605 -14.61 11.41 -7.46
N TYR A 606 -13.94 10.33 -7.88
CA TYR A 606 -14.58 9.05 -8.13
C TYR A 606 -13.62 7.87 -7.89
N TRP A 607 -14.18 6.71 -7.56
CA TRP A 607 -13.51 5.42 -7.56
C TRP A 607 -13.50 4.86 -8.99
N PRO A 608 -12.31 4.65 -9.60
CA PRO A 608 -12.23 4.24 -11.01
C PRO A 608 -12.97 2.93 -11.31
N ASP A 609 -12.91 1.96 -10.41
CA ASP A 609 -13.40 0.61 -10.63
C ASP A 609 -14.90 0.45 -10.33
N PHE A 610 -15.53 1.47 -9.75
CA PHE A 610 -16.92 1.40 -9.29
C PHE A 610 -17.89 1.90 -10.37
N THR A 611 -19.13 1.44 -10.31
CA THR A 611 -20.23 1.95 -11.15
C THR A 611 -20.85 3.22 -10.56
N ALA A 612 -21.58 3.98 -11.36
CA ALA A 612 -22.28 5.17 -10.84
C ALA A 612 -23.28 4.78 -9.74
N ARG A 613 -23.96 3.63 -9.88
CA ARG A 613 -24.88 3.12 -8.85
C ARG A 613 -24.17 2.83 -7.53
N GLU A 614 -23.00 2.20 -7.58
CA GLU A 614 -22.17 1.90 -6.40
C GLU A 614 -21.71 3.19 -5.70
N HIS A 615 -21.26 4.20 -6.46
CA HIS A 615 -20.89 5.50 -5.92
C HIS A 615 -22.04 6.13 -5.14
N LEU A 616 -23.21 6.25 -5.77
CA LEU A 616 -24.38 6.87 -5.14
C LEU A 616 -24.83 6.06 -3.92
N THR A 617 -24.74 4.73 -3.97
CA THR A 617 -25.09 3.85 -2.84
C THR A 617 -24.18 4.09 -1.65
N ILE A 618 -22.86 4.07 -1.86
CA ILE A 618 -21.88 4.27 -0.79
C ILE A 618 -22.03 5.67 -0.18
N MET A 619 -22.13 6.71 -1.01
CA MET A 619 -22.25 8.09 -0.53
C MET A 619 -23.55 8.33 0.24
N THR A 620 -24.66 7.71 -0.19
CA THR A 620 -25.93 7.80 0.54
C THR A 620 -25.83 7.11 1.90
N LEU A 621 -25.33 5.87 1.94
CA LEU A 621 -25.24 5.08 3.18
C LEU A 621 -24.24 5.64 4.20
N VAL A 622 -23.23 6.39 3.74
CA VAL A 622 -22.29 7.12 4.58
C VAL A 622 -22.96 8.32 5.26
N LYS A 623 -23.85 9.02 4.55
CA LYS A 623 -24.53 10.22 5.04
C LYS A 623 -25.69 9.86 5.97
N GLU A 624 -26.51 8.88 5.59
CA GLU A 624 -27.76 8.57 6.28
C GLU A 624 -28.23 7.13 6.11
N LYS A 625 -29.12 6.70 7.00
CA LYS A 625 -29.80 5.41 6.88
C LYS A 625 -31.03 5.56 6.00
N ARG A 626 -31.11 4.79 4.90
CA ARG A 626 -32.29 4.72 4.03
C ARG A 626 -32.77 3.30 3.80
N THR A 627 -34.08 3.12 3.80
CA THR A 627 -34.75 1.84 3.53
C THR A 627 -34.96 1.59 2.03
N ASN A 628 -35.29 2.62 1.24
CA ASN A 628 -35.55 2.50 -0.20
C ASN A 628 -34.44 3.10 -1.09
N ILE A 629 -33.19 2.81 -0.77
CA ILE A 629 -32.02 3.42 -1.41
C ILE A 629 -31.98 3.21 -2.95
N LYS A 630 -32.46 2.06 -3.43
CA LYS A 630 -32.43 1.73 -4.86
C LYS A 630 -33.33 2.64 -5.69
N HIS A 631 -34.52 2.96 -5.18
CA HIS A 631 -35.46 3.85 -5.84
C HIS A 631 -34.87 5.26 -5.95
N ASP A 632 -34.37 5.80 -4.84
CA ASP A 632 -33.81 7.15 -4.78
C ASP A 632 -32.60 7.31 -5.71
N ILE A 633 -31.73 6.28 -5.75
CA ILE A 633 -30.58 6.27 -6.66
C ILE A 633 -31.02 6.26 -8.12
N ASN A 634 -32.05 5.49 -8.48
CA ASN A 634 -32.57 5.47 -9.84
C ASN A 634 -33.16 6.82 -10.25
N GLU A 635 -33.89 7.48 -9.35
CA GLU A 635 -34.45 8.81 -9.57
C GLU A 635 -33.34 9.86 -9.77
N ILE A 636 -32.31 9.84 -8.92
CA ILE A 636 -31.14 10.72 -9.07
C ILE A 636 -30.44 10.45 -10.40
N LEU A 637 -30.16 9.19 -10.76
CA LEU A 637 -29.53 8.83 -12.03
C LEU A 637 -30.35 9.28 -13.24
N GLN A 638 -31.67 9.23 -13.15
CA GLN A 638 -32.58 9.71 -14.19
C GLN A 638 -32.52 11.23 -14.31
N SER A 639 -32.49 11.94 -13.17
CA SER A 639 -32.38 13.40 -13.13
C SER A 639 -31.08 13.95 -13.73
N VAL A 640 -30.01 13.14 -13.77
CA VAL A 640 -28.73 13.51 -14.39
C VAL A 640 -28.46 12.80 -15.74
N ARG A 641 -29.44 12.08 -16.29
CA ARG A 641 -29.32 11.31 -17.54
C ARG A 641 -28.14 10.32 -17.55
N LEU A 642 -27.94 9.61 -16.45
CA LEU A 642 -26.94 8.54 -16.34
C LEU A 642 -27.55 7.14 -16.21
N SER A 643 -28.88 7.00 -16.21
CA SER A 643 -29.55 5.71 -16.03
C SER A 643 -29.13 4.63 -17.01
N SER A 644 -28.90 4.97 -18.30
CA SER A 644 -28.51 4.00 -19.33
C SER A 644 -27.09 3.46 -19.17
N VAL A 645 -26.21 4.19 -18.46
CA VAL A 645 -24.82 3.81 -18.23
C VAL A 645 -24.53 3.52 -16.76
N ALA A 646 -25.56 3.49 -15.91
CA ALA A 646 -25.43 3.48 -14.45
C ALA A 646 -24.61 2.31 -13.89
N ASP A 647 -24.63 1.18 -14.59
CA ASP A 647 -23.96 -0.06 -14.22
C ASP A 647 -22.62 -0.26 -14.95
N ASN A 648 -22.22 0.70 -15.79
CA ASN A 648 -20.88 0.76 -16.38
C ASN A 648 -19.88 1.34 -15.35
N ILE A 649 -18.62 0.91 -15.48
CA ILE A 649 -17.52 1.40 -14.65
C ILE A 649 -17.25 2.88 -14.97
N VAL A 650 -17.11 3.71 -13.94
CA VAL A 650 -16.94 5.18 -14.08
C VAL A 650 -15.64 5.56 -14.78
N SER A 651 -14.60 4.71 -14.75
CA SER A 651 -13.38 4.93 -15.56
C SER A 651 -13.64 5.00 -17.07
N SER A 652 -14.73 4.41 -17.58
CA SER A 652 -15.12 4.49 -19.00
C SER A 652 -15.96 5.73 -19.35
N TYR A 653 -16.34 6.54 -18.37
CA TYR A 653 -17.18 7.72 -18.58
C TYR A 653 -16.42 8.86 -19.26
N SER A 654 -17.10 9.60 -20.14
CA SER A 654 -16.58 10.87 -20.65
C SER A 654 -16.43 11.91 -19.53
N GLY A 655 -15.66 12.98 -19.76
CA GLY A 655 -15.53 14.09 -18.80
C GLY A 655 -16.89 14.66 -18.37
N GLY A 656 -17.78 14.92 -19.33
CA GLY A 656 -19.13 15.39 -19.04
C GLY A 656 -19.97 14.40 -18.23
N MET A 657 -19.86 13.09 -18.50
CA MET A 657 -20.56 12.07 -17.70
C MET A 657 -20.06 12.01 -16.25
N ARG A 658 -18.74 12.10 -16.04
CA ARG A 658 -18.15 12.18 -14.68
C ARG A 658 -18.63 13.44 -13.96
N ARG A 659 -18.69 14.57 -14.66
CA ARG A 659 -19.21 15.82 -14.08
C ARG A 659 -20.66 15.73 -13.63
N ARG A 660 -21.51 15.09 -14.43
CA ARG A 660 -22.91 14.81 -14.06
C ARG A 660 -23.02 13.89 -12.85
N LEU A 661 -22.12 12.91 -12.70
CA LEU A 661 -22.04 12.08 -11.51
C LEU A 661 -21.64 12.89 -10.28
N SER A 662 -20.66 13.79 -10.39
CA SER A 662 -20.28 14.71 -9.30
C SER A 662 -21.46 15.58 -8.83
N VAL A 663 -22.24 16.11 -9.77
CA VAL A 663 -23.48 16.85 -9.47
C VAL A 663 -24.51 15.95 -8.77
N ALA A 664 -24.70 14.72 -9.26
CA ALA A 664 -25.60 13.75 -8.66
C ALA A 664 -25.24 13.47 -7.18
N ILE A 665 -23.94 13.28 -6.89
CA ILE A 665 -23.47 13.03 -5.53
C ILE A 665 -23.74 14.25 -4.62
N GLY A 666 -23.59 15.47 -5.14
CA GLY A 666 -23.92 16.69 -4.40
C GLY A 666 -25.40 16.83 -4.02
N ILE A 667 -26.32 16.16 -4.73
CA ILE A 667 -27.78 16.22 -4.50
C ILE A 667 -28.24 15.07 -3.57
N ILE A 668 -27.38 14.09 -3.30
CA ILE A 668 -27.70 12.95 -2.42
C ILE A 668 -28.09 13.40 -1.02
N GLY A 669 -29.12 12.75 -0.48
CA GLY A 669 -29.55 12.95 0.89
C GLY A 669 -30.44 14.18 1.06
N ASP A 670 -31.00 14.69 -0.04
CA ASP A 670 -31.90 15.85 -0.04
C ASP A 670 -31.39 17.05 0.79
N PRO A 671 -30.15 17.52 0.57
CA PRO A 671 -29.53 18.56 1.39
C PRO A 671 -30.30 19.88 1.28
N GLN A 672 -30.34 20.63 2.38
CA GLN A 672 -30.97 21.97 2.44
C GLN A 672 -30.10 23.04 1.75
N VAL A 673 -28.77 22.86 1.79
CA VAL A 673 -27.81 23.75 1.16
C VAL A 673 -26.91 22.94 0.22
N ILE A 674 -26.94 23.27 -1.08
CA ILE A 674 -26.12 22.61 -2.11
C ILE A 674 -25.03 23.57 -2.55
N VAL A 675 -23.77 23.14 -2.46
CA VAL A 675 -22.62 23.91 -2.91
C VAL A 675 -22.05 23.27 -4.17
N LEU A 676 -22.02 24.02 -5.27
CA LEU A 676 -21.58 23.59 -6.59
C LEU A 676 -20.38 24.42 -7.03
N ASP A 677 -19.19 23.82 -7.06
CA ASP A 677 -17.98 24.49 -7.49
C ASP A 677 -17.72 24.26 -8.98
N GLU A 678 -18.08 25.23 -9.82
CA GLU A 678 -17.96 25.19 -11.29
C GLU A 678 -18.64 23.99 -11.99
N PRO A 679 -19.94 23.71 -11.75
CA PRO A 679 -20.62 22.48 -12.16
C PRO A 679 -20.69 22.22 -13.67
N THR A 680 -20.53 23.24 -14.51
CA THR A 680 -20.65 23.10 -15.98
C THR A 680 -19.34 23.24 -16.75
N THR A 681 -18.21 23.41 -16.05
CA THR A 681 -16.89 23.43 -16.67
C THR A 681 -16.60 22.10 -17.38
N GLY A 682 -16.16 22.17 -18.64
CA GLY A 682 -15.81 20.97 -19.43
C GLY A 682 -17.00 20.16 -19.96
N ILE A 683 -18.23 20.67 -19.85
CA ILE A 683 -19.44 20.07 -20.43
C ILE A 683 -19.77 20.77 -21.76
N ASP A 684 -20.26 20.01 -22.75
CA ASP A 684 -20.74 20.57 -24.01
C ASP A 684 -21.96 21.52 -23.81
N PRO A 685 -22.19 22.49 -24.72
CA PRO A 685 -23.22 23.50 -24.54
C PRO A 685 -24.65 22.95 -24.35
N ALA A 686 -24.99 21.82 -24.99
CA ALA A 686 -26.31 21.22 -24.90
C ALA A 686 -26.55 20.60 -23.52
N ASN A 687 -25.58 19.81 -23.02
CA ASN A 687 -25.65 19.24 -21.68
C ASN A 687 -25.51 20.29 -20.57
N ARG A 688 -24.80 21.40 -20.80
CA ARG A 688 -24.76 22.54 -19.88
C ARG A 688 -26.16 23.12 -19.61
N ARG A 689 -26.94 23.37 -20.68
CA ARG A 689 -28.33 23.85 -20.56
C ARG A 689 -29.22 22.85 -19.81
N TYR A 690 -28.97 21.55 -19.94
CA TYR A 690 -29.69 20.53 -19.18
C TYR A 690 -29.36 20.60 -17.68
N ILE A 691 -28.07 20.69 -17.32
CA ILE A 691 -27.64 20.86 -15.92
C ILE A 691 -28.24 22.14 -15.33
N TRP A 692 -28.32 23.23 -16.09
CA TRP A 692 -28.98 24.45 -15.63
C TRP A 692 -30.46 24.24 -15.31
N LYS A 693 -31.19 23.51 -16.16
CA LYS A 693 -32.59 23.15 -15.90
C LYS A 693 -32.73 22.27 -14.65
N LEU A 694 -31.83 21.32 -14.46
CA LEU A 694 -31.76 20.48 -13.26
C LEU A 694 -31.54 21.35 -12.02
N ILE A 695 -30.52 22.22 -12.00
CA ILE A 695 -30.21 23.12 -10.89
C ILE A 695 -31.43 24.01 -10.55
N LYS A 696 -32.15 24.51 -11.55
CA LYS A 696 -33.39 25.26 -11.31
C LYS A 696 -34.50 24.39 -10.72
N SER A 697 -34.63 23.12 -11.11
CA SER A 697 -35.67 22.23 -10.57
C SER A 697 -35.39 21.77 -9.14
N ILE A 698 -34.13 21.56 -8.76
CA ILE A 698 -33.76 21.21 -7.37
C ILE A 698 -33.79 22.40 -6.41
N LYS A 699 -33.88 23.65 -6.89
CA LYS A 699 -33.89 24.86 -6.07
C LYS A 699 -35.01 24.92 -5.01
N LYS A 700 -36.16 24.28 -5.28
CA LYS A 700 -37.36 24.43 -4.44
C LYS A 700 -37.03 24.17 -2.95
N ASP A 701 -37.28 25.17 -2.11
CA ASP A 701 -37.03 25.17 -0.66
C ASP A 701 -35.57 24.92 -0.22
N LYS A 702 -34.60 25.07 -1.14
CA LYS A 702 -33.17 24.86 -0.90
C LYS A 702 -32.34 26.05 -1.33
N LEU A 703 -31.23 26.28 -0.64
CA LEU A 703 -30.20 27.22 -1.07
C LEU A 703 -29.22 26.49 -1.99
N ILE A 704 -28.94 27.06 -3.17
CA ILE A 704 -27.86 26.58 -4.03
C ILE A 704 -26.79 27.67 -4.13
N LEU A 705 -25.60 27.40 -3.62
CA LEU A 705 -24.42 28.25 -3.80
C LEU A 705 -23.58 27.70 -4.94
N LEU A 706 -23.45 28.49 -6.00
CA LEU A 706 -22.72 28.16 -7.22
C LEU A 706 -21.52 29.07 -7.34
N THR A 707 -20.31 28.55 -7.54
CA THR A 707 -19.20 29.34 -8.07
C THR A 707 -19.07 29.11 -9.56
N THR A 708 -18.84 30.19 -10.30
CA THR A 708 -18.63 30.12 -11.73
C THR A 708 -17.70 31.23 -12.20
N HIS A 709 -17.02 30.99 -13.30
CA HIS A 709 -16.34 32.02 -14.09
C HIS A 709 -17.11 32.36 -15.37
N SER A 710 -18.26 31.73 -15.61
CA SER A 710 -19.12 31.98 -16.76
C SER A 710 -20.19 33.00 -16.42
N MET A 711 -20.10 34.18 -17.04
CA MET A 711 -21.10 35.23 -16.89
C MET A 711 -22.48 34.80 -17.41
N GLU A 712 -22.53 34.02 -18.49
CA GLU A 712 -23.77 33.42 -18.99
C GLU A 712 -24.43 32.51 -17.96
N GLU A 713 -23.65 31.72 -17.23
CA GLU A 713 -24.16 30.81 -16.21
C GLU A 713 -24.71 31.58 -15.00
N ALA A 714 -23.97 32.59 -14.53
CA ALA A 714 -24.42 33.45 -13.45
C ALA A 714 -25.70 34.21 -13.81
N ASP A 715 -25.80 34.73 -15.04
CA ASP A 715 -26.99 35.43 -15.55
C ASP A 715 -28.19 34.48 -15.70
N ALA A 716 -27.95 33.26 -16.16
CA ALA A 716 -29.02 32.28 -16.38
C ALA A 716 -29.55 31.66 -15.08
N LEU A 717 -28.70 31.43 -14.08
CA LEU A 717 -29.02 30.70 -12.85
C LEU A 717 -29.18 31.56 -11.61
N GLY A 718 -28.42 32.65 -11.47
CA GLY A 718 -28.32 33.42 -10.24
C GLY A 718 -29.57 34.26 -9.97
N ASP A 719 -30.32 33.91 -8.93
CA ASP A 719 -31.33 34.80 -8.35
C ASP A 719 -30.63 36.00 -7.66
N LYS A 720 -29.43 35.76 -7.11
CA LYS A 720 -28.50 36.77 -6.59
C LYS A 720 -27.09 36.45 -7.07
N ILE A 721 -26.38 37.46 -7.57
CA ILE A 721 -25.00 37.36 -8.06
C ILE A 721 -24.10 38.11 -7.08
N ILE A 722 -23.00 37.47 -6.69
CA ILE A 722 -21.96 38.02 -5.84
C ILE A 722 -20.68 38.09 -6.67
N ILE A 723 -20.14 39.28 -6.85
CA ILE A 723 -18.89 39.50 -7.59
C ILE A 723 -17.75 39.63 -6.58
N MET A 724 -16.79 38.73 -6.66
CA MET A 724 -15.58 38.72 -5.86
C MET A 724 -14.38 39.20 -6.67
N ASP A 725 -13.58 40.06 -6.05
CA ASP A 725 -12.31 40.54 -6.59
C ASP A 725 -11.28 40.67 -5.45
N GLY A 726 -10.04 40.20 -5.69
CA GLY A 726 -8.97 40.26 -4.68
C GLY A 726 -9.29 39.65 -3.30
N GLY A 727 -10.23 38.69 -3.21
CA GLY A 727 -10.67 38.10 -1.94
C GLY A 727 -11.75 38.90 -1.19
N LYS A 728 -12.29 39.96 -1.80
CA LYS A 728 -13.32 40.85 -1.22
C LYS A 728 -14.62 40.83 -2.04
N LEU A 729 -15.70 41.28 -1.41
CA LEU A 729 -16.94 41.56 -2.10
C LEU A 729 -16.79 42.87 -2.91
N SER A 730 -16.99 42.79 -4.23
CA SER A 730 -16.92 43.94 -5.14
C SER A 730 -18.33 44.44 -5.55
N GLY A 731 -19.29 43.52 -5.68
CA GLY A 731 -20.68 43.87 -5.94
C GLY A 731 -21.65 42.73 -5.61
N ALA A 732 -22.90 43.05 -5.32
CA ALA A 732 -23.95 42.07 -5.02
C ALA A 732 -25.31 42.55 -5.54
N GLY A 733 -26.11 41.66 -6.13
CA GLY A 733 -27.45 42.00 -6.59
C GLY A 733 -28.01 41.02 -7.62
N THR A 734 -29.18 41.32 -8.17
CA THR A 734 -29.71 40.56 -9.32
C THR A 734 -28.93 40.91 -10.59
N SER A 735 -28.96 40.04 -11.61
CA SER A 735 -28.33 40.35 -12.90
C SER A 735 -28.82 41.67 -13.49
N LEU A 736 -30.13 41.94 -13.41
CA LEU A 736 -30.73 43.18 -13.89
C LEU A 736 -30.21 44.39 -13.11
N HIS A 737 -30.17 44.30 -11.78
CA HIS A 737 -29.65 45.37 -10.91
C HIS A 737 -28.19 45.70 -11.22
N LEU A 738 -27.34 44.68 -11.36
CA LEU A 738 -25.93 44.87 -11.67
C LEU A 738 -25.72 45.48 -13.07
N LYS A 739 -26.53 45.09 -14.06
CA LYS A 739 -26.50 45.66 -15.43
C LYS A 739 -26.99 47.10 -15.47
N ASP A 740 -28.02 47.44 -14.70
CA ASP A 740 -28.55 48.80 -14.62
C ASP A 740 -27.56 49.75 -13.92
N ARG A 741 -27.01 49.30 -12.78
CA ARG A 741 -26.14 50.13 -11.94
C ARG A 741 -24.72 50.31 -12.48
N PHE A 742 -24.13 49.22 -12.96
CA PHE A 742 -22.73 49.19 -13.38
C PHE A 742 -22.56 49.02 -14.90
N GLY A 743 -23.65 48.91 -15.65
CA GLY A 743 -23.57 48.84 -17.09
C GLY A 743 -23.20 50.17 -17.73
N THR A 744 -22.63 50.10 -18.93
CA THR A 744 -22.31 51.27 -19.75
C THR A 744 -23.48 51.70 -20.65
N GLY A 745 -24.66 51.08 -20.50
CA GLY A 745 -25.81 51.25 -21.39
C GLY A 745 -25.81 50.28 -22.57
N TYR A 746 -26.54 50.62 -23.62
CA TYR A 746 -26.78 49.76 -24.79
C TYR A 746 -25.64 49.85 -25.79
N LYS A 747 -25.28 48.73 -26.41
CA LYS A 747 -24.34 48.70 -27.53
C LYS A 747 -25.09 48.68 -28.85
N LEU A 748 -24.81 49.65 -29.71
CA LEU A 748 -25.33 49.73 -31.06
C LEU A 748 -24.22 49.37 -32.04
N HIS A 749 -24.41 48.28 -32.78
CA HIS A 749 -23.55 47.85 -33.88
C HIS A 749 -24.17 48.35 -35.18
N LEU A 750 -23.39 49.04 -36.00
CA LEU A 750 -23.79 49.58 -37.29
C LEU A 750 -22.86 49.04 -38.37
N VAL A 751 -23.41 48.33 -39.34
CA VAL A 751 -22.68 47.91 -40.54
C VAL A 751 -22.81 49.02 -41.58
N THR A 752 -21.68 49.56 -42.04
CA THR A 752 -21.66 50.73 -42.92
C THR A 752 -20.72 50.54 -44.11
N THR A 753 -21.09 51.17 -45.23
CA THR A 753 -20.28 51.27 -46.45
C THR A 753 -19.25 52.40 -46.38
N ASN A 754 -19.48 53.43 -45.55
CA ASN A 754 -18.59 54.57 -45.37
C ASN A 754 -18.53 55.00 -43.90
N ILE A 755 -17.40 54.67 -43.25
CA ILE A 755 -17.18 54.90 -41.81
C ILE A 755 -17.28 56.39 -41.45
N GLU A 756 -16.71 57.29 -42.24
CA GLU A 756 -16.64 58.72 -41.88
C GLU A 756 -18.02 59.39 -41.93
N GLU A 757 -18.82 59.09 -42.95
CA GLU A 757 -20.18 59.62 -43.08
C GLU A 757 -21.10 59.05 -42.01
N ALA A 758 -20.99 57.75 -41.71
CA ALA A 758 -21.76 57.12 -40.63
C ALA A 758 -21.38 57.68 -39.25
N GLN A 759 -20.10 57.98 -39.00
CA GLN A 759 -19.66 58.63 -37.77
C GLN A 759 -20.26 60.04 -37.61
N ARG A 760 -20.24 60.86 -38.66
CA ARG A 760 -20.84 62.20 -38.61
C ARG A 760 -22.35 62.14 -38.34
N LEU A 761 -23.04 61.19 -38.97
CA LEU A 761 -24.48 60.97 -38.76
C LEU A 761 -24.80 60.58 -37.31
N VAL A 762 -24.06 59.61 -36.76
CA VAL A 762 -24.23 59.20 -35.35
C VAL A 762 -23.89 60.34 -34.41
N GLN A 763 -22.82 61.09 -34.65
CA GLN A 763 -22.42 62.19 -33.77
C GLN A 763 -23.43 63.37 -33.80
N HIS A 764 -24.12 63.56 -34.93
CA HIS A 764 -25.16 64.58 -35.06
C HIS A 764 -26.46 64.20 -34.32
N HIS A 765 -26.93 62.96 -34.47
CA HIS A 765 -28.21 62.50 -33.90
C HIS A 765 -28.08 61.84 -32.51
N LEU A 766 -26.90 61.36 -32.14
CA LEU A 766 -26.56 60.72 -30.87
C LEU A 766 -25.23 61.26 -30.33
N PRO A 767 -25.15 62.53 -29.90
CA PRO A 767 -23.91 63.14 -29.41
C PRO A 767 -23.37 62.51 -28.11
N ILE A 768 -24.22 61.79 -27.37
CA ILE A 768 -23.86 61.10 -26.11
C ILE A 768 -23.33 59.68 -26.39
N ALA A 769 -23.45 59.16 -27.62
CA ALA A 769 -22.91 57.87 -27.98
C ALA A 769 -21.38 57.89 -27.97
N LYS A 770 -20.78 56.99 -27.17
CA LYS A 770 -19.33 56.82 -27.13
C LYS A 770 -18.92 55.72 -28.10
N LEU A 771 -18.01 56.03 -29.02
CA LEU A 771 -17.46 55.04 -29.94
C LEU A 771 -16.53 54.08 -29.17
N ASP A 772 -16.83 52.79 -29.19
CA ASP A 772 -16.05 51.75 -28.51
C ASP A 772 -15.08 51.04 -29.46
N ARG A 773 -15.53 50.67 -30.67
CA ARG A 773 -14.72 49.94 -31.66
C ARG A 773 -15.06 50.34 -33.09
N ILE A 774 -14.04 50.37 -33.95
CA ILE A 774 -14.16 50.51 -35.40
C ILE A 774 -13.50 49.30 -36.05
N ASN A 775 -14.27 48.55 -36.84
CA ASN A 775 -13.75 47.54 -37.77
C ASN A 775 -14.06 47.99 -39.21
N SER A 776 -13.47 47.35 -40.22
CA SER A 776 -13.49 47.79 -41.62
C SER A 776 -14.86 48.17 -42.20
N MET A 777 -15.96 47.61 -41.67
CA MET A 777 -17.34 47.96 -42.04
C MET A 777 -18.29 48.00 -40.84
N ASN A 778 -17.80 47.89 -39.60
CA ASN A 778 -18.66 47.79 -38.41
C ASN A 778 -18.25 48.82 -37.35
N LEU A 779 -19.21 49.63 -36.92
CA LEU A 779 -19.06 50.64 -35.87
C LEU A 779 -19.83 50.22 -34.63
N VAL A 780 -19.16 50.18 -33.49
CA VAL A 780 -19.78 49.82 -32.20
C VAL A 780 -19.81 51.06 -31.31
N TYR A 781 -21.01 51.50 -30.96
CA TYR A 781 -21.26 52.62 -30.06
C TYR A 781 -21.89 52.15 -28.75
N THR A 782 -21.54 52.81 -27.66
CA THR A 782 -22.12 52.62 -26.34
C THR A 782 -22.99 53.82 -25.99
N ILE A 783 -24.27 53.57 -25.70
CA ILE A 783 -25.33 54.57 -25.53
C ILE A 783 -25.95 54.43 -24.14
N PRO A 784 -25.81 55.43 -23.25
CA PRO A 784 -26.29 55.36 -21.87
C PRO A 784 -27.82 55.36 -21.70
N SER A 785 -28.58 55.91 -22.66
CA SER A 785 -30.03 56.16 -22.52
C SER A 785 -30.87 55.41 -23.55
N MET A 786 -31.87 54.65 -23.09
CA MET A 786 -32.83 53.93 -23.95
C MET A 786 -33.72 54.88 -24.75
N GLU A 787 -34.10 56.03 -24.20
CA GLU A 787 -34.98 56.99 -24.88
C GLU A 787 -34.32 57.56 -26.13
N GLN A 788 -33.04 57.92 -26.03
CA GLN A 788 -32.26 58.45 -27.15
C GLN A 788 -31.95 57.37 -28.17
N LEU A 789 -31.61 56.15 -27.72
CA LEU A 789 -31.46 55.01 -28.62
C LEU A 789 -32.76 54.77 -29.40
N SER A 790 -33.92 54.77 -28.74
CA SER A 790 -35.21 54.55 -29.39
C SER A 790 -35.54 55.62 -30.44
N SER A 791 -35.17 56.88 -30.17
CA SER A 791 -35.34 58.01 -31.10
C SER A 791 -34.46 57.87 -32.33
N PHE A 792 -33.20 57.44 -32.15
CA PHE A 792 -32.27 57.21 -33.24
C PHE A 792 -32.68 56.02 -34.13
N LEU A 793 -33.17 54.93 -33.53
CA LEU A 793 -33.65 53.78 -34.29
C LEU A 793 -34.88 54.12 -35.13
N LYS A 794 -35.80 54.92 -34.58
CA LYS A 794 -36.93 55.46 -35.36
C LYS A 794 -36.44 56.26 -36.55
N PHE A 795 -35.45 57.12 -36.36
CA PHE A 795 -34.82 57.87 -37.44
C PHE A 795 -34.22 56.95 -38.52
N LEU A 796 -33.44 55.94 -38.13
CA LEU A 796 -32.88 54.94 -39.07
C LEU A 796 -33.96 54.20 -39.87
N THR A 797 -35.13 53.94 -39.28
CA THR A 797 -36.22 53.23 -39.97
C THR A 797 -37.07 54.11 -40.90
N VAL A 798 -37.11 55.42 -40.68
CA VAL A 798 -37.97 56.34 -41.45
C VAL A 798 -37.24 56.92 -42.66
N GLU A 799 -35.93 57.14 -42.54
CA GLU A 799 -35.14 57.86 -43.52
C GLU A 799 -34.53 56.90 -44.58
N LYS A 800 -35.26 56.68 -45.69
CA LYS A 800 -34.83 55.79 -46.80
C LYS A 800 -33.50 56.17 -47.47
N SER A 801 -33.00 57.38 -47.25
CA SER A 801 -31.71 57.83 -47.81
C SER A 801 -30.52 57.20 -47.08
N ILE A 802 -30.72 56.66 -45.86
CA ILE A 802 -29.69 56.06 -45.01
C ILE A 802 -29.40 54.60 -45.38
N ASP A 803 -30.33 53.91 -46.07
CA ASP A 803 -30.18 52.50 -46.47
C ASP A 803 -28.96 52.25 -47.38
N LYS A 804 -28.42 53.29 -48.03
CA LYS A 804 -27.18 53.21 -48.82
C LYS A 804 -25.89 53.30 -47.96
N LEU A 805 -26.00 53.90 -46.78
CA LEU A 805 -24.89 54.20 -45.88
C LEU A 805 -24.79 53.19 -44.73
N ILE A 806 -25.93 52.80 -44.14
CA ILE A 806 -26.01 51.78 -43.08
C ILE A 806 -26.77 50.58 -43.65
N THR A 807 -26.05 49.48 -43.86
CA THR A 807 -26.59 48.27 -44.48
C THR A 807 -27.31 47.37 -43.49
N ASP A 808 -26.87 47.37 -42.23
CA ASP A 808 -27.47 46.58 -41.17
C ASP A 808 -27.16 47.21 -39.81
N TRP A 809 -28.01 46.95 -38.81
CA TRP A 809 -27.79 47.42 -37.45
C TRP A 809 -28.29 46.43 -36.41
N GLN A 810 -27.58 46.33 -35.29
CA GLN A 810 -27.92 45.44 -34.19
C GLN A 810 -27.79 46.16 -32.86
N ILE A 811 -28.74 45.92 -31.97
CA ILE A 811 -28.69 46.39 -30.59
C ILE A 811 -28.35 45.21 -29.69
N GLN A 812 -27.43 45.45 -28.76
CA GLN A 812 -27.05 44.50 -27.74
C GLN A 812 -27.19 45.18 -26.37
N ASN A 813 -27.87 44.51 -25.45
CA ASN A 813 -27.93 44.96 -24.05
C ASN A 813 -26.57 44.79 -23.39
N THR A 814 -26.31 45.57 -22.33
CA THR A 814 -25.13 45.36 -21.50
C THR A 814 -25.11 43.92 -20.98
N THR A 815 -24.00 43.24 -21.21
CA THR A 815 -23.81 41.88 -20.69
C THR A 815 -23.27 41.92 -19.26
N LEU A 816 -23.46 40.84 -18.51
CA LEU A 816 -22.82 40.71 -17.19
C LEU A 816 -21.28 40.68 -17.31
N GLU A 817 -20.75 40.32 -18.47
CA GLU A 817 -19.31 40.38 -18.78
C GLU A 817 -18.80 41.82 -18.86
N ASP A 818 -19.54 42.72 -19.51
CA ASP A 818 -19.20 44.15 -19.56
C ASP A 818 -19.18 44.77 -18.17
N VAL A 819 -20.21 44.44 -17.37
CA VAL A 819 -20.35 44.85 -15.97
C VAL A 819 -19.16 44.35 -15.13
N PHE A 820 -18.78 43.08 -15.29
CA PHE A 820 -17.64 42.50 -14.59
C PHE A 820 -16.32 43.17 -14.98
N LEU A 821 -16.07 43.38 -16.28
CA LEU A 821 -14.88 44.08 -16.76
C LEU A 821 -14.79 45.50 -16.21
N GLN A 822 -15.92 46.22 -16.13
CA GLN A 822 -15.95 47.57 -15.58
C GLN A 822 -15.64 47.61 -14.08
N MET A 823 -16.12 46.63 -13.32
CA MET A 823 -15.84 46.53 -11.88
C MET A 823 -14.40 46.12 -11.58
N VAL A 824 -13.82 45.20 -12.35
CA VAL A 824 -12.47 44.67 -12.09
C VAL A 824 -11.36 45.57 -12.69
N ARG A 825 -11.62 46.37 -13.73
CA ARG A 825 -10.62 47.24 -14.39
C ARG A 825 -10.13 48.46 -13.57
N LYS A 826 -10.35 48.54 -12.26
CA LYS A 826 -9.75 49.57 -11.40
C LYS A 826 -9.02 48.86 -10.27
N PRO A 827 -7.66 48.90 -10.19
CA PRO A 827 -6.88 50.13 -10.06
C PRO A 827 -5.41 50.03 -10.57
N GLU A 828 -5.15 49.82 -11.87
CA GLU A 828 -3.76 49.88 -12.40
C GLU A 828 -3.54 50.92 -13.51
N ASP A 829 -4.59 51.37 -14.22
CA ASP A 829 -4.46 52.38 -15.30
C ASP A 829 -4.64 53.84 -14.83
N LYS A 830 -4.35 54.12 -13.55
CA LYS A 830 -4.18 55.49 -13.04
C LYS A 830 -2.81 55.64 -12.38
N LYS A 831 -1.76 55.55 -13.19
CA LYS A 831 -0.45 56.15 -12.89
C LYS A 831 0.08 56.84 -14.13
#